data_AF-A0A830HYE7-F1
#
_entry.id   AF-A0A830HYE7-F1
#
_cell.length_a   1.000
_cell.length_b   1.000
_cell.length_c   1.000
_cell.angle_alpha   90.00
_cell.angle_beta   90.00
_cell.angle_gamma   90.00
#
_symmetry.space_group_name_H-M   'P 1'
#
loop_
_entity.id
_entity.type
_entity.pdbx_description
1 polymer ?
#
loop_
_entity_poly.entity_id
_entity_poly.type
_entity_poly.pdbx_seq_one_letter_code
_entity_poly.pdbx_strand_id
1 'polypeptide(L)'
;MVLEFLSGSVIQPLAHAGNHFFRNLATPEPQHYTRPRPLPHQPETRDDRQHMELDDLAKKAPVWAAMPPREKAAILRKCIDELEFIAYEGAVAACQLKGCVNGSAGEETLGWACAIGMIRELCDSLEAADGPGKLKLEGGELPAVEPFPNTEHKNGKRVKVFPRGMYEHMVFGGMRGELWLNPEAASPPSRAKTLAENKSGGVAVVLGAGNQVASVFSDIMHLLVNENHVVLCKFHQINDCVGPYLERGLEALRDAGFLFVSYGDVGKAQKALNHPAVTKWHLTGSCATYNCLVWGKPTAPPRSAGTKPSLPPRIKAVTGELGCVTPYIVVPWDYEPEELEYAAKMLASSLTHNSSHNCLALEVLVTCKSWPQREQFLEAMRKALDDAPPRTAWYTGSKEKYNNFTKSALEHLTSSVEGSKLTWHGGSADRRLVIKKDMSDDDIDMNDPDAAEKLMGKWTADDDLFGPIEMQLPWQFASGATPEAARKMDVLDNENWCGCMTEVALDCCSEKDRVKRCAKFVEAAARFCNDELWGTLSCALVVPPGVQRNSKARASVETCVATLRYGTVCINCPTFVGFGITKLTWGAFAAGQWRKRGSDENTDYDIRSGNCWSHNTMMIDDVQKSVLRAPFRIHPHAIWLEDNRNLENTSQELVKHMGRNSIGSFYSTLVRALKG
;
A
#
# COMPACT_ATOMS: atom_id res chain seq x y z
N MET A 1 6.27 10.86 -26.36
CA MET A 1 6.61 10.35 -27.70
C MET A 1 8.11 10.13 -27.91
N VAL A 2 8.98 11.14 -28.09
CA VAL A 2 10.43 10.87 -28.28
C VAL A 2 11.09 10.25 -27.05
N LEU A 3 10.77 10.74 -25.84
CA LEU A 3 11.28 10.16 -24.59
C LEU A 3 10.73 8.76 -24.31
N GLU A 4 9.46 8.50 -24.62
CA GLU A 4 8.83 7.17 -24.53
C GLU A 4 9.44 6.20 -25.57
N PHE A 5 9.79 6.69 -26.75
CA PHE A 5 10.46 5.91 -27.78
C PHE A 5 11.91 5.58 -27.38
N LEU A 6 12.64 6.52 -26.77
CA LEU A 6 14.00 6.28 -26.27
C LEU A 6 14.02 5.30 -25.09
N SER A 7 13.09 5.43 -24.13
CA SER A 7 12.99 4.51 -23.00
C SER A 7 12.58 3.10 -23.44
N GLY A 8 11.57 2.98 -24.33
CA GLY A 8 11.08 1.69 -24.81
C GLY A 8 11.95 1.00 -25.87
N SER A 9 12.52 1.73 -26.82
CA SER A 9 13.18 1.14 -28.01
C SER A 9 14.71 1.08 -27.91
N VAL A 10 15.35 1.83 -27.00
CA VAL A 10 16.82 1.89 -26.89
C VAL A 10 17.30 1.48 -25.51
N ILE A 11 16.72 2.05 -24.46
CA ILE A 11 17.17 1.79 -23.07
C ILE A 11 16.75 0.38 -22.63
N GLN A 12 15.52 -0.06 -22.88
CA GLN A 12 15.07 -1.39 -22.46
C GLN A 12 15.85 -2.55 -23.11
N PRO A 13 16.13 -2.57 -24.43
CA PRO A 13 16.95 -3.62 -25.02
C PRO A 13 18.39 -3.66 -24.49
N LEU A 14 19.01 -2.49 -24.27
CA LEU A 14 20.36 -2.39 -23.68
C LEU A 14 20.37 -2.85 -22.21
N ALA A 15 19.35 -2.47 -21.45
CA ALA A 15 19.15 -2.94 -20.07
C ALA A 15 18.94 -4.45 -20.01
N HIS A 16 18.21 -5.02 -20.99
CA HIS A 16 17.99 -6.46 -21.11
C HIS A 16 19.32 -7.21 -21.34
N ALA A 17 20.15 -6.74 -22.28
CA ALA A 17 21.47 -7.32 -22.54
C ALA A 17 22.42 -7.19 -21.34
N GLY A 18 22.43 -6.03 -20.66
CA GLY A 18 23.24 -5.79 -19.46
C GLY A 18 22.82 -6.68 -18.29
N ASN A 19 21.52 -6.83 -18.04
CA ASN A 19 21.00 -7.67 -16.96
C ASN A 19 21.42 -9.14 -17.12
N HIS A 20 21.32 -9.69 -18.33
CA HIS A 20 21.76 -11.07 -18.59
C HIS A 20 23.27 -11.26 -18.33
N PHE A 21 24.10 -10.27 -18.67
CA PHE A 21 25.54 -10.30 -18.41
C PHE A 21 25.87 -10.25 -16.92
N PHE A 22 25.29 -9.31 -16.17
CA PHE A 22 25.59 -9.15 -14.73
C PHE A 22 24.97 -10.24 -13.86
N ARG A 23 23.77 -10.74 -14.19
CA ARG A 23 23.12 -11.83 -13.48
C ARG A 23 23.92 -13.13 -13.52
N ASN A 24 24.66 -13.38 -14.60
CA ASN A 24 25.52 -14.55 -14.74
C ASN A 24 26.89 -14.40 -14.04
N LEU A 25 27.27 -13.17 -13.64
CA LEU A 25 28.51 -12.88 -12.91
C LEU A 25 28.31 -12.83 -11.40
N ALA A 26 27.08 -12.64 -10.92
CA ALA A 26 26.76 -12.58 -9.51
C ALA A 26 26.55 -14.01 -8.95
N THR A 27 27.49 -14.49 -8.13
CA THR A 27 27.24 -15.65 -7.27
C THR A 27 26.15 -15.31 -6.24
N PRO A 28 25.17 -16.20 -5.98
CA PRO A 28 24.22 -15.98 -4.90
C PRO A 28 24.99 -15.88 -3.58
N GLU A 29 24.94 -14.72 -2.91
CA GLU A 29 25.40 -14.64 -1.53
C GLU A 29 24.43 -15.41 -0.62
N PRO A 30 24.93 -16.02 0.48
CA PRO A 30 24.07 -16.68 1.46
C PRO A 30 22.97 -15.75 1.97
N GLN A 31 21.81 -16.31 2.30
CA GLN A 31 20.75 -15.55 2.97
C GLN A 31 21.18 -15.22 4.40
N HIS A 32 21.35 -13.92 4.68
CA HIS A 32 21.62 -13.42 6.02
C HIS A 32 20.29 -13.10 6.70
N TYR A 33 20.03 -13.84 7.78
CA TYR A 33 18.86 -13.64 8.62
C TYR A 33 19.28 -12.91 9.90
N THR A 34 18.67 -11.76 10.15
CA THR A 34 18.77 -11.09 11.46
C THR A 34 17.46 -11.21 12.20
N ARG A 35 17.56 -11.70 13.44
CA ARG A 35 16.40 -11.85 14.32
C ARG A 35 15.83 -10.48 14.72
N PRO A 36 14.51 -10.36 14.80
CA PRO A 36 13.85 -9.25 15.50
C PRO A 36 14.44 -9.04 16.89
N ARG A 37 14.63 -7.78 17.26
CA ARG A 37 15.02 -7.33 18.59
C ARG A 37 14.01 -6.27 19.02
N PRO A 38 12.93 -6.66 19.71
CA PRO A 38 12.03 -5.69 20.33
C PRO A 38 12.86 -4.83 21.28
N LEU A 39 12.90 -3.52 21.02
CA LEU A 39 13.57 -2.57 21.90
C LEU A 39 12.59 -2.12 22.99
N PRO A 40 13.06 -1.79 24.20
CA PRO A 40 12.21 -1.19 25.22
C PRO A 40 11.57 0.10 24.67
N HIS A 41 10.31 0.34 25.01
CA HIS A 41 9.61 1.57 24.61
C HIS A 41 10.22 2.79 25.28
N GLN A 42 11.18 3.41 24.60
CA GLN A 42 11.80 4.69 24.94
C GLN A 42 12.14 5.41 23.62
N PRO A 43 11.98 6.75 23.54
CA PRO A 43 11.69 7.70 24.61
C PRO A 43 10.20 7.77 25.03
N GLU A 44 9.90 8.40 26.17
CA GLU A 44 8.53 8.78 26.57
C GLU A 44 8.43 10.30 26.69
N THR A 45 7.35 10.91 26.17
CA THR A 45 7.12 12.36 26.28
C THR A 45 6.39 12.68 27.59
N ARG A 46 6.92 13.62 28.38
CA ARG A 46 6.25 14.09 29.60
C ARG A 46 4.95 14.83 29.28
N ASP A 47 3.94 14.72 30.16
CA ASP A 47 2.61 15.31 29.95
C ASP A 47 2.67 16.85 29.85
N ASP A 48 3.44 17.49 30.74
CA ASP A 48 3.62 18.94 30.77
C ASP A 48 4.23 19.46 29.46
N ARG A 49 5.22 18.75 28.94
CA ARG A 49 5.82 19.05 27.64
C ARG A 49 4.81 18.94 26.50
N GLN A 50 4.02 17.86 26.45
CA GLN A 50 3.02 17.67 25.38
C GLN A 50 1.94 18.77 25.39
N HIS A 51 1.47 19.17 26.57
CA HIS A 51 0.55 20.29 26.72
C HIS A 51 1.14 21.60 26.20
N MET A 52 2.37 21.93 26.61
CA MET A 52 3.07 23.13 26.13
C MET A 52 3.26 23.12 24.60
N GLU A 53 3.65 21.99 24.03
CA GLU A 53 3.83 21.81 22.59
C GLU A 53 2.51 22.06 21.83
N LEU A 54 1.36 21.59 22.34
CA LEU A 54 0.05 21.86 21.72
C LEU A 54 -0.37 23.33 21.80
N ASP A 55 -0.08 24.01 22.91
CA ASP A 55 -0.31 25.46 23.04
C ASP A 55 0.59 26.27 22.09
N ASP A 56 1.84 25.84 21.89
CA ASP A 56 2.76 26.48 20.96
C ASP A 56 2.35 26.25 19.50
N LEU A 57 1.88 25.04 19.15
CA LEU A 57 1.26 24.77 17.86
C LEU A 57 0.05 25.68 17.63
N ALA A 58 -0.80 25.91 18.64
CA ALA A 58 -1.96 26.79 18.51
C ALA A 58 -1.56 28.21 18.10
N LYS A 59 -0.46 28.74 18.63
CA LYS A 59 0.10 30.05 18.26
C LYS A 59 0.69 30.04 16.84
N LYS A 60 1.22 28.91 16.39
CA LYS A 60 1.88 28.73 15.08
C LYS A 60 0.92 28.41 13.94
N ALA A 61 -0.26 27.85 14.23
CA ALA A 61 -1.30 27.55 13.25
C ALA A 61 -1.64 28.73 12.31
N PRO A 62 -1.95 29.95 12.80
CA PRO A 62 -2.21 31.09 11.91
C PRO A 62 -0.97 31.54 11.15
N VAL A 63 0.24 31.38 11.72
CA VAL A 63 1.51 31.73 11.05
C VAL A 63 1.75 30.82 9.86
N TRP A 64 1.61 29.50 10.03
CA TRP A 64 1.75 28.53 8.95
C TRP A 64 0.71 28.76 7.85
N ALA A 65 -0.56 28.98 8.21
CA ALA A 65 -1.61 29.21 7.22
C ALA A 65 -1.38 30.46 6.38
N ALA A 66 -0.85 31.53 6.97
CA ALA A 66 -0.55 32.79 6.26
C ALA A 66 0.79 32.79 5.52
N MET A 67 1.67 31.81 5.78
CA MET A 67 3.01 31.76 5.20
C MET A 67 2.96 31.59 3.68
N PRO A 68 3.73 32.38 2.90
CA PRO A 68 3.83 32.22 1.46
C PRO A 68 4.25 30.80 1.05
N PRO A 69 3.68 30.22 -0.03
CA PRO A 69 4.03 28.87 -0.49
C PRO A 69 5.53 28.62 -0.63
N ARG A 70 6.27 29.61 -1.15
CA ARG A 70 7.72 29.52 -1.35
C ARG A 70 8.50 29.44 -0.02
N GLU A 71 8.03 30.10 1.03
CA GLU A 71 8.64 30.00 2.37
C GLU A 71 8.40 28.63 3.00
N LYS A 72 7.19 28.07 2.82
CA LYS A 72 6.89 26.68 3.22
C LYS A 72 7.82 25.69 2.50
N ALA A 73 7.97 25.84 1.19
CA ALA A 73 8.87 25.02 0.39
C ALA A 73 10.32 25.12 0.88
N ALA A 74 10.81 26.32 1.21
CA ALA A 74 12.17 26.49 1.71
C ALA A 74 12.45 25.75 3.03
N ILE A 75 11.45 25.63 3.93
CA ILE A 75 11.57 24.82 5.15
C ILE A 75 11.61 23.33 4.82
N LEU A 76 10.71 22.88 3.95
CA LEU A 76 10.61 21.47 3.53
C LEU A 76 11.85 20.99 2.77
N ARG A 77 12.48 21.84 1.93
CA ARG A 77 13.73 21.52 1.24
C ARG A 77 14.87 21.19 2.21
N LYS A 78 14.97 21.88 3.34
CA LYS A 78 15.97 21.57 4.38
C LYS A 78 15.79 20.18 4.99
N CYS A 79 14.55 19.70 5.06
CA CYS A 79 14.26 18.35 5.55
C CYS A 79 14.78 17.28 4.57
N ILE A 80 14.73 17.53 3.26
CA ILE A 80 15.17 16.58 2.22
C ILE A 80 16.65 16.24 2.39
N ASP A 81 17.52 17.24 2.57
CA ASP A 81 18.97 17.03 2.68
C ASP A 81 19.31 16.12 3.87
N GLU A 82 18.65 16.34 5.01
CA GLU A 82 18.86 15.53 6.22
C GLU A 82 18.27 14.12 6.06
N LEU A 83 17.07 14.02 5.48
CA LEU A 83 16.41 12.73 5.21
C LEU A 83 17.25 11.85 4.29
N GLU A 84 17.87 12.41 3.25
CA GLU A 84 18.77 11.66 2.36
C GLU A 84 19.94 11.02 3.13
N PHE A 85 20.47 11.72 4.14
CA PHE A 85 21.61 11.25 4.94
C PHE A 85 21.21 10.11 5.88
N ILE A 86 20.04 10.20 6.51
CA ILE A 86 19.62 9.28 7.58
C ILE A 86 18.72 8.13 7.12
N ALA A 87 18.19 8.18 5.89
CA ALA A 87 17.19 7.23 5.39
C ALA A 87 17.60 5.76 5.58
N TYR A 88 18.84 5.41 5.22
CA TYR A 88 19.33 4.04 5.34
C TYR A 88 19.51 3.61 6.79
N GLU A 89 20.03 4.47 7.66
CA GLU A 89 20.15 4.18 9.10
C GLU A 89 18.78 3.97 9.75
N GLY A 90 17.80 4.80 9.40
CA GLY A 90 16.42 4.64 9.84
C GLY A 90 15.75 3.36 9.31
N ALA A 91 16.02 2.99 8.06
CA ALA A 91 15.56 1.72 7.48
C ALA A 91 16.16 0.51 8.21
N VAL A 92 17.47 0.52 8.48
CA VAL A 92 18.14 -0.52 9.27
C VAL A 92 17.58 -0.61 10.68
N ALA A 93 17.27 0.53 11.32
CA ALA A 93 16.64 0.56 12.64
C ALA A 93 15.26 -0.13 12.65
N ALA A 94 14.40 0.16 11.64
CA ALA A 94 13.13 -0.56 11.48
C ALA A 94 13.34 -2.07 11.30
N CYS A 95 14.37 -2.44 10.55
CA CYS A 95 14.73 -3.81 10.26
C CYS A 95 15.19 -4.59 11.52
N GLN A 96 15.79 -3.90 12.52
CA GLN A 96 16.09 -4.51 13.82
C GLN A 96 14.83 -4.98 14.54
N LEU A 97 13.74 -4.21 14.47
CA LEU A 97 12.45 -4.58 15.05
C LEU A 97 11.74 -5.68 14.23
N LYS A 98 11.68 -5.50 12.92
CA LYS A 98 10.90 -6.35 12.01
C LYS A 98 11.55 -7.71 11.75
N GLY A 99 12.85 -7.81 12.02
CA GLY A 99 13.70 -8.85 11.45
C GLY A 99 14.05 -8.51 10.01
N CYS A 100 15.19 -9.04 9.52
CA CYS A 100 15.57 -8.86 8.12
C CYS A 100 15.88 -10.21 7.50
N VAL A 101 15.47 -10.34 6.24
CA VAL A 101 16.06 -11.27 5.28
C VAL A 101 16.73 -10.41 4.20
N ASN A 102 17.70 -10.96 3.46
CA ASN A 102 18.34 -10.28 2.32
C ASN A 102 17.37 -9.35 1.56
N GLY A 103 17.71 -8.06 1.46
CA GLY A 103 16.88 -7.06 0.78
C GLY A 103 15.81 -6.36 1.64
N SER A 104 15.49 -6.81 2.86
CA SER A 104 14.50 -6.16 3.73
C SER A 104 14.88 -4.71 4.09
N ALA A 105 16.16 -4.41 4.34
CA ALA A 105 16.61 -3.04 4.52
C ALA A 105 16.39 -2.20 3.24
N GLY A 106 16.49 -2.84 2.08
CA GLY A 106 16.16 -2.24 0.79
C GLY A 106 14.69 -1.86 0.68
N GLU A 107 13.77 -2.77 1.04
CA GLU A 107 12.33 -2.52 1.11
C GLU A 107 11.99 -1.35 2.05
N GLU A 108 12.54 -1.35 3.27
CA GLU A 108 12.34 -0.26 4.23
C GLU A 108 12.88 1.07 3.68
N THR A 109 14.04 1.05 3.00
CA THR A 109 14.64 2.23 2.38
C THR A 109 13.75 2.80 1.26
N LEU A 110 12.98 1.97 0.54
CA LEU A 110 12.01 2.46 -0.44
C LEU A 110 10.89 3.30 0.22
N GLY A 111 10.51 2.98 1.46
CA GLY A 111 9.59 3.79 2.25
C GLY A 111 10.13 5.22 2.49
N TRP A 112 11.42 5.34 2.79
CA TRP A 112 12.09 6.64 2.92
C TRP A 112 12.21 7.37 1.58
N ALA A 113 12.51 6.64 0.50
CA ALA A 113 12.55 7.21 -0.86
C ALA A 113 11.18 7.80 -1.25
N CYS A 114 10.08 7.13 -0.88
CA CYS A 114 8.72 7.64 -1.04
C CYS A 114 8.51 8.95 -0.27
N ALA A 115 8.87 9.00 1.02
CA ALA A 115 8.74 10.19 1.84
C ALA A 115 9.53 11.39 1.28
N ILE A 116 10.79 11.18 0.88
CA ILE A 116 11.65 12.22 0.30
C ILE A 116 11.08 12.71 -1.03
N GLY A 117 10.68 11.78 -1.90
CA GLY A 117 10.04 12.08 -3.17
C GLY A 117 8.78 12.93 -3.01
N MET A 118 7.93 12.58 -2.05
CA MET A 118 6.72 13.32 -1.73
C MET A 118 7.03 14.75 -1.27
N ILE A 119 7.96 14.93 -0.33
CA ILE A 119 8.32 16.26 0.19
C ILE A 119 8.89 17.12 -0.94
N ARG A 120 9.75 16.56 -1.80
CA ARG A 120 10.27 17.24 -3.00
C ARG A 120 9.15 17.67 -3.93
N GLU A 121 8.23 16.77 -4.27
CA GLU A 121 7.11 17.07 -5.17
C GLU A 121 6.16 18.14 -4.59
N LEU A 122 5.94 18.14 -3.27
CA LEU A 122 5.18 19.21 -2.61
C LEU A 122 5.91 20.55 -2.69
N CYS A 123 7.24 20.57 -2.52
CA CYS A 123 8.05 21.79 -2.73
C CYS A 123 7.89 22.32 -4.16
N ASP A 124 8.03 21.45 -5.17
CA ASP A 124 7.87 21.83 -6.59
C ASP A 124 6.47 22.43 -6.82
N SER A 125 5.45 21.81 -6.21
CA SER A 125 4.07 22.29 -6.28
C SER A 125 3.87 23.65 -5.60
N LEU A 126 4.42 23.86 -4.41
CA LEU A 126 4.34 25.12 -3.67
C LEU A 126 5.06 26.25 -4.40
N GLU A 127 6.26 25.99 -4.92
CA GLU A 127 7.06 26.96 -5.69
C GLU A 127 6.35 27.36 -6.99
N ALA A 128 5.68 26.42 -7.66
CA ALA A 128 4.91 26.69 -8.87
C ALA A 128 3.64 27.54 -8.63
N ALA A 129 3.15 27.62 -7.39
CA ALA A 129 1.95 28.39 -7.05
C ALA A 129 2.20 29.91 -6.94
N ASP A 130 3.46 30.34 -6.87
CA ASP A 130 3.85 31.73 -6.53
C ASP A 130 4.14 32.62 -7.78
N GLY A 131 3.95 32.09 -9.01
CA GLY A 131 4.23 32.80 -10.26
C GLY A 131 2.97 33.34 -11.00
N PRO A 132 3.04 34.52 -11.67
CA PRO A 132 1.93 35.03 -12.47
C PRO A 132 1.71 34.20 -13.75
N GLY A 133 0.52 33.62 -13.90
CA GLY A 133 0.06 32.97 -15.14
C GLY A 133 0.56 31.52 -15.30
N LYS A 134 -0.37 30.57 -15.17
CA LYS A 134 -0.23 29.14 -15.49
C LYS A 134 1.09 28.48 -15.06
N LEU A 135 1.06 28.01 -13.81
CA LEU A 135 1.72 26.81 -13.29
C LEU A 135 2.58 26.02 -14.30
N LYS A 136 3.89 26.28 -14.35
CA LYS A 136 4.85 25.43 -15.08
C LYS A 136 5.50 24.48 -14.09
N LEU A 137 4.91 23.30 -13.90
CA LEU A 137 5.58 22.18 -13.24
C LEU A 137 6.60 21.56 -14.19
N GLU A 138 7.52 20.74 -13.66
CA GLU A 138 8.38 19.91 -14.50
C GLU A 138 7.50 19.05 -15.46
N GLY A 139 7.79 19.12 -16.76
CA GLY A 139 6.96 18.53 -17.81
C GLY A 139 5.81 19.39 -18.35
N GLY A 140 5.65 20.65 -17.90
CA GLY A 140 4.72 21.64 -18.49
C GLY A 140 3.39 21.82 -17.73
N GLU A 141 2.35 22.34 -18.41
CA GLU A 141 0.99 22.47 -17.86
C GLU A 141 0.40 21.08 -17.46
N LEU A 142 -0.65 21.09 -16.64
CA LEU A 142 -1.45 19.88 -16.37
C LEU A 142 -1.94 19.30 -17.71
N PRO A 143 -1.89 17.97 -17.93
CA PRO A 143 -2.36 17.38 -19.17
C PRO A 143 -3.87 17.63 -19.32
N ALA A 144 -4.33 17.61 -20.57
CA ALA A 144 -5.74 17.79 -20.86
C ALA A 144 -6.58 16.75 -20.11
N VAL A 145 -7.74 17.18 -19.63
CA VAL A 145 -8.74 16.30 -19.04
C VAL A 145 -9.27 15.37 -20.13
N GLU A 146 -9.05 14.07 -20.00
CA GLU A 146 -9.53 13.05 -20.93
C GLU A 146 -10.85 12.45 -20.41
N PRO A 147 -11.77 12.03 -21.30
CA PRO A 147 -12.90 11.20 -20.88
C PRO A 147 -12.42 9.84 -20.37
N PHE A 148 -13.25 9.16 -19.59
CA PHE A 148 -13.01 7.76 -19.26
C PHE A 148 -12.92 6.91 -20.54
N PRO A 149 -12.09 5.85 -20.54
CA PRO A 149 -11.92 4.98 -21.71
C PRO A 149 -13.17 4.14 -22.07
N ASN A 150 -14.23 4.14 -21.25
CA ASN A 150 -15.51 3.46 -21.49
C ASN A 150 -16.67 4.45 -21.69
N THR A 151 -17.61 4.12 -22.58
CA THR A 151 -18.84 4.85 -22.91
C THR A 151 -19.98 4.73 -21.89
N GLU A 152 -19.92 3.83 -20.90
CA GLU A 152 -21.00 3.68 -19.90
C GLU A 152 -20.96 4.77 -18.82
N HIS A 153 -19.78 5.29 -18.49
CA HIS A 153 -19.58 6.41 -17.57
C HIS A 153 -19.32 7.71 -18.35
N LYS A 154 -20.29 8.13 -19.18
CA LYS A 154 -20.16 9.22 -20.18
C LYS A 154 -19.62 10.55 -19.68
N ASN A 155 -19.69 10.81 -18.37
CA ASN A 155 -19.27 12.07 -17.76
C ASN A 155 -17.95 11.97 -16.97
N GLY A 156 -17.37 10.76 -16.87
CA GLY A 156 -16.13 10.53 -16.15
C GLY A 156 -14.94 11.20 -16.84
N LYS A 157 -14.08 11.82 -16.05
CA LYS A 157 -12.92 12.60 -16.50
C LYS A 157 -11.68 12.11 -15.79
N ARG A 158 -10.53 12.09 -16.46
CA ARG A 158 -9.25 11.68 -15.86
C ARG A 158 -8.12 12.60 -16.28
N VAL A 159 -7.09 12.64 -15.45
CA VAL A 159 -5.87 13.42 -15.67
C VAL A 159 -4.66 12.51 -15.49
N LYS A 160 -3.81 12.40 -16.51
CA LYS A 160 -2.52 11.72 -16.37
C LYS A 160 -1.61 12.58 -15.50
N VAL A 161 -1.11 12.02 -14.40
CA VAL A 161 -0.22 12.73 -13.47
C VAL A 161 1.17 12.12 -13.39
N PHE A 162 1.39 10.93 -13.95
CA PHE A 162 2.66 10.21 -13.87
C PHE A 162 2.95 9.35 -15.10
N PRO A 163 4.22 9.19 -15.53
CA PRO A 163 5.39 9.98 -15.12
C PRO A 163 5.35 11.41 -15.69
N ARG A 164 6.05 12.34 -15.04
CA ARG A 164 6.28 13.72 -15.50
C ARG A 164 7.76 14.08 -15.54
N GLY A 165 8.10 15.01 -16.43
CA GLY A 165 9.50 15.43 -16.59
C GLY A 165 10.38 14.32 -17.18
N MET A 166 11.64 14.62 -17.38
CA MET A 166 12.58 13.69 -18.01
C MET A 166 12.95 12.54 -17.07
N TYR A 167 13.19 12.85 -15.79
CA TYR A 167 13.75 11.92 -14.83
C TYR A 167 12.79 10.80 -14.41
N GLU A 168 11.51 11.10 -14.21
CA GLU A 168 10.53 10.04 -13.92
C GLU A 168 10.33 9.12 -15.13
N HIS A 169 10.41 9.65 -16.36
CA HIS A 169 10.35 8.80 -17.55
C HIS A 169 11.59 7.89 -17.66
N MET A 170 12.73 8.33 -17.14
CA MET A 170 13.95 7.54 -17.11
C MET A 170 13.86 6.39 -16.09
N VAL A 171 13.29 6.62 -14.91
CA VAL A 171 13.18 5.59 -13.85
C VAL A 171 11.95 4.69 -14.03
N PHE A 172 10.80 5.29 -14.35
CA PHE A 172 9.48 4.63 -14.36
C PHE A 172 8.89 4.54 -15.77
N GLY A 173 9.77 4.52 -16.78
CA GLY A 173 9.39 4.39 -18.18
C GLY A 173 8.45 3.20 -18.42
N GLY A 174 7.36 3.44 -19.13
CA GLY A 174 6.32 2.44 -19.40
C GLY A 174 5.17 2.42 -18.37
N MET A 175 5.33 3.07 -17.22
CA MET A 175 4.22 3.26 -16.28
C MET A 175 3.34 4.46 -16.68
N ARG A 176 2.08 4.44 -16.24
CA ARG A 176 1.12 5.54 -16.42
C ARG A 176 0.23 5.64 -15.18
N GLY A 177 0.30 6.76 -14.48
CA GLY A 177 -0.57 7.08 -13.34
C GLY A 177 -1.60 8.15 -13.71
N GLU A 178 -2.85 7.92 -13.32
CA GLU A 178 -3.99 8.79 -13.59
C GLU A 178 -4.79 9.06 -12.32
N LEU A 179 -5.24 10.30 -12.15
CA LEU A 179 -6.32 10.64 -11.23
C LEU A 179 -7.62 10.62 -12.02
N TRP A 180 -8.56 9.81 -11.57
CA TRP A 180 -9.92 9.76 -12.10
C TRP A 180 -10.77 10.69 -11.26
N LEU A 181 -11.45 11.62 -11.89
CA LEU A 181 -12.19 12.71 -11.27
C LEU A 181 -13.65 12.35 -11.11
N ASN A 182 -14.29 13.04 -10.17
CA ASN A 182 -15.72 12.98 -9.95
C ASN A 182 -16.49 13.39 -11.24
N PRO A 183 -17.35 12.51 -11.80
CA PRO A 183 -18.19 12.83 -12.96
C PRO A 183 -19.18 13.99 -12.73
N GLU A 184 -19.51 14.29 -11.48
CA GLU A 184 -20.44 15.36 -11.08
C GLU A 184 -19.72 16.69 -10.78
N ALA A 185 -18.39 16.77 -10.91
CA ALA A 185 -17.64 17.98 -10.63
C ALA A 185 -18.07 19.12 -11.58
N ALA A 186 -18.56 20.22 -11.01
CA ALA A 186 -19.10 21.36 -11.74
C ALA A 186 -18.04 22.20 -12.47
N SER A 187 -16.77 22.07 -12.08
CA SER A 187 -15.64 22.80 -12.66
C SER A 187 -14.51 21.83 -13.03
N PRO A 188 -13.67 22.18 -14.02
CA PRO A 188 -12.45 21.43 -14.27
C PRO A 188 -11.55 21.45 -13.02
N PRO A 189 -10.73 20.41 -12.81
CA PRO A 189 -9.83 20.33 -11.65
C PRO A 189 -8.94 21.56 -11.63
N SER A 190 -8.86 22.23 -10.49
CA SER A 190 -8.01 23.41 -10.31
C SER A 190 -7.19 23.26 -9.03
N ARG A 191 -5.88 23.50 -9.09
CA ARG A 191 -5.04 23.63 -7.89
C ARG A 191 -5.38 24.86 -7.05
N ALA A 192 -6.08 25.82 -7.66
CA ALA A 192 -6.34 27.14 -7.11
C ALA A 192 -7.36 27.11 -5.97
N LYS A 193 -8.32 26.17 -6.00
CA LYS A 193 -9.32 26.06 -4.93
C LYS A 193 -8.70 25.52 -3.64
N THR A 194 -7.91 24.44 -3.72
CA THR A 194 -7.13 23.91 -2.58
C THR A 194 -6.23 24.97 -1.93
N LEU A 195 -5.51 25.77 -2.75
CA LEU A 195 -4.56 26.77 -2.26
C LEU A 195 -5.22 28.08 -1.81
N ALA A 196 -6.37 28.47 -2.37
CA ALA A 196 -7.04 29.74 -2.07
C ALA A 196 -8.10 29.66 -0.96
N GLU A 197 -8.81 28.52 -0.82
CA GLU A 197 -9.88 28.36 0.18
C GLU A 197 -9.35 28.00 1.57
N ASN A 198 -8.15 27.41 1.68
CA ASN A 198 -7.67 26.80 2.91
C ASN A 198 -6.90 27.78 3.82
N LYS A 199 -7.47 28.95 4.13
CA LYS A 199 -6.79 29.99 4.93
C LYS A 199 -6.91 29.82 6.45
N SER A 200 -7.80 28.95 6.94
CA SER A 200 -7.93 28.70 8.37
C SER A 200 -6.89 27.68 8.80
N GLY A 201 -5.82 28.14 9.45
CA GLY A 201 -4.88 27.24 10.12
C GLY A 201 -5.52 26.51 11.28
N GLY A 202 -5.04 25.29 11.56
CA GLY A 202 -5.52 24.47 12.67
C GLY A 202 -4.41 23.68 13.34
N VAL A 203 -4.74 23.00 14.44
CA VAL A 203 -3.84 22.05 15.11
C VAL A 203 -4.40 20.65 14.92
N ALA A 204 -3.64 19.79 14.28
CA ALA A 204 -3.99 18.39 14.10
C ALA A 204 -3.16 17.49 15.02
N VAL A 205 -3.80 16.46 15.57
CA VAL A 205 -3.10 15.34 16.21
C VAL A 205 -3.13 14.15 15.25
N VAL A 206 -1.95 13.70 14.84
CA VAL A 206 -1.76 12.48 14.04
C VAL A 206 -1.47 11.32 14.98
N LEU A 207 -2.27 10.27 14.91
CA LEU A 207 -1.95 8.96 15.47
C LEU A 207 -1.30 8.14 14.35
N GLY A 208 0.03 8.16 14.31
CA GLY A 208 0.81 7.60 13.21
C GLY A 208 0.75 6.07 13.17
N ALA A 209 0.88 5.51 11.97
CA ALA A 209 0.88 4.08 11.75
C ALA A 209 2.11 3.38 12.39
N GLY A 210 1.91 2.14 12.85
CA GLY A 210 2.98 1.30 13.42
C GLY A 210 3.75 0.48 12.38
N ASN A 211 3.29 0.40 11.13
CA ASN A 211 3.81 -0.55 10.15
C ASN A 211 4.77 0.04 9.12
N GLN A 212 4.54 1.28 8.69
CA GLN A 212 5.31 1.95 7.65
C GLN A 212 5.59 3.41 8.01
N VAL A 213 6.88 3.79 8.03
CA VAL A 213 7.28 5.18 8.31
C VAL A 213 6.79 6.13 7.22
N ALA A 214 6.72 5.66 5.96
CA ALA A 214 6.25 6.44 4.83
C ALA A 214 4.81 6.95 5.02
N SER A 215 3.93 6.15 5.65
CA SER A 215 2.57 6.57 6.00
C SER A 215 2.57 7.72 7.00
N VAL A 216 3.46 7.70 7.99
CA VAL A 216 3.56 8.79 8.97
C VAL A 216 4.01 10.09 8.31
N PHE A 217 5.01 10.04 7.41
CA PHE A 217 5.38 11.20 6.60
C PHE A 217 4.20 11.68 5.77
N SER A 218 3.47 10.76 5.13
CA SER A 218 2.29 11.07 4.31
C SER A 218 1.23 11.86 5.07
N ASP A 219 0.89 11.41 6.27
CA ASP A 219 -0.11 12.07 7.12
C ASP A 219 0.34 13.47 7.56
N ILE A 220 1.60 13.59 8.01
CA ILE A 220 2.19 14.86 8.44
C ILE A 220 2.19 15.86 7.27
N MET A 221 2.68 15.44 6.10
CA MET A 221 2.80 16.34 4.94
C MET A 221 1.44 16.72 4.37
N HIS A 222 0.49 15.80 4.33
CA HIS A 222 -0.87 16.09 3.89
C HIS A 222 -1.52 17.15 4.78
N LEU A 223 -1.45 16.99 6.11
CA LEU A 223 -2.04 17.94 7.04
C LEU A 223 -1.35 19.30 6.99
N LEU A 224 -0.01 19.33 6.94
CA LEU A 224 0.75 20.58 6.84
C LEU A 224 0.46 21.31 5.53
N VAL A 225 0.62 20.64 4.38
CA VAL A 225 0.67 21.32 3.08
C VAL A 225 -0.69 21.40 2.42
N ASN A 226 -1.47 20.31 2.43
CA ASN A 226 -2.77 20.27 1.75
C ASN A 226 -3.87 20.87 2.63
N GLU A 227 -3.75 20.77 3.95
CA GLU A 227 -4.77 21.21 4.90
C GLU A 227 -4.42 22.38 5.81
N ASN A 228 -3.19 22.92 5.75
CA ASN A 228 -2.71 24.01 6.62
C ASN A 228 -2.88 23.76 8.13
N HIS A 229 -2.80 22.51 8.57
CA HIS A 229 -2.75 22.14 9.98
C HIS A 229 -1.31 21.93 10.43
N VAL A 230 -0.91 22.61 11.50
CA VAL A 230 0.32 22.27 12.22
C VAL A 230 0.09 21.01 13.06
N VAL A 231 1.12 20.21 13.26
CA VAL A 231 0.94 18.80 13.64
C VAL A 231 1.61 18.47 14.97
N LEU A 232 0.87 17.80 15.87
CA LEU A 232 1.46 16.92 16.86
C LEU A 232 1.34 15.48 16.36
N CYS A 233 2.46 14.84 16.05
CA CYS A 233 2.49 13.43 15.68
C CYS A 233 2.71 12.57 16.93
N LYS A 234 1.67 11.87 17.39
CA LYS A 234 1.82 10.80 18.36
C LYS A 234 2.33 9.57 17.60
N PHE A 235 3.62 9.29 17.78
CA PHE A 235 4.28 8.20 17.09
C PHE A 235 3.89 6.84 17.72
N HIS A 236 3.76 5.81 16.89
CA HIS A 236 3.37 4.49 17.37
C HIS A 236 4.55 3.83 18.11
N GLN A 237 4.29 3.25 19.29
CA GLN A 237 5.33 2.71 20.18
C GLN A 237 6.15 1.59 19.56
N ILE A 238 5.52 0.77 18.71
CA ILE A 238 6.20 -0.23 17.89
C ILE A 238 7.36 0.39 17.09
N ASN A 239 7.19 1.61 16.59
CA ASN A 239 8.20 2.30 15.79
C ASN A 239 9.15 3.18 16.60
N ASP A 240 9.18 3.13 17.93
CA ASP A 240 10.03 4.03 18.76
C ASP A 240 11.50 4.09 18.27
N CYS A 241 12.04 2.97 17.77
CA CYS A 241 13.38 2.86 17.19
C CYS A 241 13.63 3.74 15.94
N VAL A 242 12.58 4.06 15.19
CA VAL A 242 12.61 4.91 13.98
C VAL A 242 12.39 6.39 14.33
N GLY A 243 11.76 6.66 15.47
CA GLY A 243 11.34 8.01 15.89
C GLY A 243 12.45 9.06 15.88
N PRO A 244 13.65 8.79 16.45
CA PRO A 244 14.77 9.73 16.42
C PRO A 244 15.22 10.14 15.01
N TYR A 245 15.11 9.23 14.04
CA TYR A 245 15.43 9.52 12.64
C TYR A 245 14.34 10.39 12.00
N LEU A 246 13.07 10.13 12.29
CA LEU A 246 11.98 11.01 11.84
C LEU A 246 12.12 12.42 12.41
N GLU A 247 12.44 12.54 13.70
CA GLU A 247 12.66 13.82 14.38
C GLU A 247 13.83 14.61 13.79
N ARG A 248 14.94 13.94 13.50
CA ARG A 248 16.13 14.52 12.87
C ARG A 248 15.83 14.95 11.44
N GLY A 249 15.20 14.09 10.64
CA GLY A 249 14.84 14.40 9.26
C GLY A 249 13.84 15.55 9.11
N LEU A 250 13.02 15.81 10.12
CA LEU A 250 12.03 16.90 10.13
C LEU A 250 12.40 18.05 11.08
N GLU A 251 13.67 18.15 11.48
CA GLU A 251 14.17 19.16 12.43
C GLU A 251 13.78 20.58 12.02
N ALA A 252 13.91 20.93 10.74
CA ALA A 252 13.57 22.28 10.25
C ALA A 252 12.09 22.66 10.48
N LEU A 253 11.15 21.71 10.45
CA LEU A 253 9.74 21.95 10.80
C LEU A 253 9.54 22.07 12.31
N ARG A 254 10.30 21.28 13.08
CA ARG A 254 10.23 21.27 14.55
C ARG A 254 10.79 22.53 15.15
N ASP A 255 11.97 22.97 14.71
CA ASP A 255 12.60 24.22 15.14
C ASP A 255 11.75 25.44 14.81
N ALA A 256 11.05 25.40 13.67
CA ALA A 256 10.10 26.44 13.29
C ALA A 256 8.80 26.41 14.12
N GLY A 257 8.53 25.33 14.85
CA GLY A 257 7.35 25.14 15.71
C GLY A 257 6.09 24.71 14.96
N PHE A 258 6.22 24.06 13.80
CA PHE A 258 5.09 23.57 12.99
C PHE A 258 4.81 22.08 13.16
N LEU A 259 5.74 21.35 13.78
CA LEU A 259 5.65 19.93 14.05
C LEU A 259 6.23 19.62 15.42
N PHE A 260 5.52 18.81 16.22
CA PHE A 260 6.10 18.12 17.36
C PHE A 260 5.84 16.62 17.28
N VAL A 261 6.74 15.83 17.85
CA VAL A 261 6.63 14.37 17.91
C VAL A 261 6.48 13.97 19.36
N SER A 262 5.44 13.20 19.66
CA SER A 262 5.12 12.71 21.00
C SER A 262 5.18 11.19 21.04
N TYR A 263 5.77 10.68 22.11
CA TYR A 263 5.92 9.25 22.40
C TYR A 263 5.17 8.87 23.68
N GLY A 264 4.89 7.58 23.80
CA GLY A 264 4.20 6.97 24.92
C GLY A 264 2.94 6.25 24.50
N ASP A 265 2.09 5.94 25.47
CA ASP A 265 1.00 4.98 25.32
C ASP A 265 -0.31 5.59 24.77
N VAL A 266 -1.40 4.83 24.88
CA VAL A 266 -2.76 5.26 24.54
C VAL A 266 -3.22 6.43 25.42
N GLY A 267 -2.79 6.49 26.68
CA GLY A 267 -3.11 7.59 27.59
C GLY A 267 -2.55 8.93 27.09
N LYS A 268 -1.31 8.93 26.56
CA LYS A 268 -0.73 10.12 25.90
C LYS A 268 -1.52 10.55 24.67
N ALA A 269 -1.97 9.60 23.85
CA ALA A 269 -2.81 9.90 22.70
C ALA A 269 -4.14 10.52 23.12
N GLN A 270 -4.81 9.96 24.13
CA GLN A 270 -6.08 10.48 24.64
C GLN A 270 -5.96 11.89 25.22
N LYS A 271 -4.89 12.19 25.96
CA LYS A 271 -4.64 13.54 26.50
C LYS A 271 -4.45 14.56 25.37
N ALA A 272 -3.61 14.26 24.39
CA ALA A 272 -3.40 15.12 23.22
C ALA A 272 -4.71 15.37 22.46
N LEU A 273 -5.47 14.32 22.15
CA LEU A 273 -6.71 14.43 21.37
C LEU A 273 -7.78 15.31 22.05
N ASN A 274 -7.86 15.30 23.39
CA ASN A 274 -8.84 16.09 24.14
C ASN A 274 -8.34 17.51 24.47
N HIS A 275 -7.15 17.91 24.00
CA HIS A 275 -6.62 19.23 24.25
C HIS A 275 -7.46 20.32 23.56
N PRO A 276 -7.81 21.44 24.23
CA PRO A 276 -8.70 22.47 23.67
C PRO A 276 -8.23 23.07 22.34
N ALA A 277 -6.91 23.18 22.16
CA ALA A 277 -6.29 23.71 20.95
C ALA A 277 -6.49 22.83 19.71
N VAL A 278 -6.75 21.52 19.89
CA VAL A 278 -6.85 20.58 18.78
C VAL A 278 -8.13 20.86 17.97
N THR A 279 -7.96 20.99 16.67
CA THR A 279 -9.05 21.22 15.71
C THR A 279 -9.35 20.00 14.87
N LYS A 280 -8.39 19.10 14.71
CA LYS A 280 -8.55 17.89 13.89
C LYS A 280 -7.84 16.69 14.49
N TRP A 281 -8.50 15.55 14.41
CA TRP A 281 -7.90 14.25 14.68
C TRP A 281 -7.60 13.53 13.37
N HIS A 282 -6.44 12.92 13.26
CA HIS A 282 -6.08 12.09 12.12
C HIS A 282 -5.52 10.76 12.62
N LEU A 283 -6.09 9.65 12.17
CA LEU A 283 -5.70 8.31 12.59
C LEU A 283 -5.32 7.46 11.38
N THR A 284 -4.14 6.85 11.46
CA THR A 284 -3.76 5.77 10.53
C THR A 284 -3.64 4.47 11.31
N GLY A 285 -4.52 3.51 11.04
CA GLY A 285 -4.63 2.29 11.85
C GLY A 285 -5.89 1.46 11.61
N SER A 286 -6.42 0.84 12.66
CA SER A 286 -7.58 -0.07 12.54
C SER A 286 -8.93 0.64 12.69
N CYS A 287 -9.97 0.11 12.03
CA CYS A 287 -11.36 0.54 12.23
C CYS A 287 -11.81 0.38 13.69
N ALA A 288 -11.34 -0.67 14.38
CA ALA A 288 -11.61 -0.85 15.81
C ALA A 288 -11.04 0.29 16.67
N THR A 289 -9.80 0.71 16.40
CA THR A 289 -9.18 1.86 17.09
C THR A 289 -9.94 3.15 16.81
N TYR A 290 -10.30 3.41 15.54
CA TYR A 290 -11.13 4.55 15.17
C TYR A 290 -12.43 4.58 15.96
N ASN A 291 -13.16 3.46 15.99
CA ASN A 291 -14.43 3.35 16.67
C ASN A 291 -14.27 3.52 18.19
N CYS A 292 -13.22 2.97 18.79
CA CYS A 292 -12.93 3.16 20.21
C CYS A 292 -12.70 4.65 20.53
N LEU A 293 -11.95 5.36 19.69
CA LEU A 293 -11.64 6.78 19.90
C LEU A 293 -12.86 7.68 19.70
N VAL A 294 -13.65 7.43 18.65
CA VAL A 294 -14.81 8.27 18.29
C VAL A 294 -16.03 7.88 19.12
N TRP A 295 -16.36 6.59 19.17
CA TRP A 295 -17.63 6.06 19.69
C TRP A 295 -17.51 5.36 21.05
N GLY A 296 -16.29 5.14 21.56
CA GLY A 296 -16.05 4.53 22.88
C GLY A 296 -16.08 3.00 22.91
N LYS A 297 -16.23 2.34 21.76
CA LYS A 297 -16.27 0.87 21.61
C LYS A 297 -15.72 0.46 20.24
N PRO A 298 -15.28 -0.80 20.02
CA PRO A 298 -14.60 -1.19 18.78
C PRO A 298 -15.52 -1.23 17.54
N THR A 299 -16.83 -1.11 17.71
CA THR A 299 -17.82 -1.10 16.62
C THR A 299 -18.52 0.25 16.51
N ALA A 300 -18.82 0.67 15.28
CA ALA A 300 -19.62 1.86 15.05
C ALA A 300 -21.03 1.72 15.66
N PRO A 301 -21.70 2.83 16.02
CA PRO A 301 -23.09 2.79 16.47
C PRO A 301 -24.01 2.18 15.39
N PRO A 302 -24.95 1.30 15.77
CA PRO A 302 -25.89 0.72 14.82
C PRO A 302 -26.77 1.82 14.20
N ARG A 303 -27.12 1.65 12.94
CA ARG A 303 -28.02 2.56 12.24
C ARG A 303 -29.44 2.42 12.78
N SER A 304 -30.01 3.49 13.34
CA SER A 304 -31.46 3.60 13.50
C SER A 304 -32.09 4.05 12.18
N ALA A 305 -33.27 3.53 11.84
CA ALA A 305 -33.97 3.88 10.60
C ALA A 305 -34.13 5.42 10.48
N GLY A 306 -33.45 6.01 9.50
CA GLY A 306 -33.58 7.43 9.14
C GLY A 306 -32.66 8.42 9.86
N THR A 307 -31.80 8.02 10.79
CA THR A 307 -30.89 8.93 11.51
C THR A 307 -29.43 8.54 11.30
N LYS A 308 -28.62 9.47 10.78
CA LYS A 308 -27.16 9.34 10.68
C LYS A 308 -26.53 9.79 12.00
N PRO A 309 -25.67 8.99 12.65
CA PRO A 309 -24.96 9.42 13.85
C PRO A 309 -24.11 10.67 13.55
N SER A 310 -24.21 11.69 14.40
CA SER A 310 -23.28 12.82 14.36
C SER A 310 -22.05 12.51 15.21
N LEU A 311 -20.90 13.11 14.86
CA LEU A 311 -19.71 13.05 15.70
C LEU A 311 -20.02 13.54 17.13
N PRO A 312 -19.40 12.95 18.16
CA PRO A 312 -19.48 13.48 19.51
C PRO A 312 -19.04 14.95 19.56
N PRO A 313 -19.70 15.83 20.34
CA PRO A 313 -19.43 17.28 20.34
C PRO A 313 -17.97 17.69 20.64
N ARG A 314 -17.21 16.84 21.33
CA ARG A 314 -15.78 17.07 21.61
C ARG A 314 -14.87 16.94 20.37
N ILE A 315 -15.35 16.28 19.32
CA ILE A 315 -14.62 16.03 18.08
C ILE A 315 -15.06 17.06 17.04
N LYS A 316 -14.18 18.03 16.77
CA LYS A 316 -14.44 19.09 15.78
C LYS A 316 -14.33 18.56 14.34
N ALA A 317 -13.31 17.74 14.08
CA ALA A 317 -13.11 17.04 12.82
C ALA A 317 -12.27 15.77 13.07
N VAL A 318 -12.56 14.69 12.36
CA VAL A 318 -11.78 13.46 12.40
C VAL A 318 -11.61 12.88 11.01
N THR A 319 -10.40 12.41 10.73
CA THR A 319 -10.08 11.67 9.52
C THR A 319 -9.36 10.38 9.83
N GLY A 320 -9.51 9.38 8.98
CA GLY A 320 -8.72 8.16 9.07
C GLY A 320 -8.33 7.56 7.74
N GLU A 321 -7.16 6.95 7.68
CA GLU A 321 -6.69 6.01 6.66
C GLU A 321 -6.56 4.64 7.32
N LEU A 322 -7.35 3.67 6.86
CA LEU A 322 -7.53 2.40 7.55
C LEU A 322 -7.38 1.22 6.59
N GLY A 323 -7.43 0.01 7.15
CA GLY A 323 -7.24 -1.25 6.43
C GLY A 323 -8.21 -1.55 5.27
N CYS A 324 -7.93 -2.64 4.58
CA CYS A 324 -8.72 -3.14 3.46
C CYS A 324 -8.42 -4.63 3.24
N VAL A 325 -9.46 -5.44 3.04
CA VAL A 325 -9.29 -6.76 2.44
C VAL A 325 -8.97 -6.55 0.96
N THR A 326 -7.68 -6.45 0.65
CA THR A 326 -7.20 -5.98 -0.65
C THR A 326 -7.24 -7.11 -1.69
N PRO A 327 -8.04 -6.98 -2.76
CA PRO A 327 -8.13 -8.00 -3.79
C PRO A 327 -7.11 -7.82 -4.91
N TYR A 328 -6.59 -8.94 -5.40
CA TYR A 328 -5.85 -9.03 -6.65
C TYR A 328 -6.61 -9.90 -7.64
N ILE A 329 -7.02 -9.32 -8.77
CA ILE A 329 -7.81 -10.00 -9.80
C ILE A 329 -6.87 -10.53 -10.89
N VAL A 330 -6.86 -11.84 -11.10
CA VAL A 330 -6.07 -12.48 -12.16
C VAL A 330 -6.94 -12.65 -13.39
N VAL A 331 -6.71 -11.85 -14.43
CA VAL A 331 -7.55 -11.89 -15.63
C VAL A 331 -7.27 -13.19 -16.41
N PRO A 332 -8.29 -14.03 -16.67
CA PRO A 332 -8.10 -15.31 -17.33
C PRO A 332 -7.80 -15.10 -18.81
N TRP A 333 -6.73 -15.74 -19.27
CA TRP A 333 -6.30 -15.72 -20.67
C TRP A 333 -5.45 -16.95 -20.98
N ASP A 334 -4.90 -17.02 -22.19
CA ASP A 334 -3.85 -17.98 -22.53
C ASP A 334 -2.49 -17.31 -22.27
N TYR A 335 -1.94 -17.52 -21.08
CA TYR A 335 -0.64 -17.03 -20.66
C TYR A 335 0.45 -17.96 -21.20
N GLU A 336 1.59 -17.39 -21.58
CA GLU A 336 2.81 -18.17 -21.73
C GLU A 336 3.31 -18.68 -20.35
N PRO A 337 4.02 -19.80 -20.27
CA PRO A 337 4.51 -20.34 -19.00
C PRO A 337 5.28 -19.32 -18.16
N GLU A 338 6.17 -18.55 -18.78
CA GLU A 338 6.96 -17.54 -18.07
C GLU A 338 6.08 -16.36 -17.62
N GLU A 339 4.96 -16.10 -18.30
CA GLU A 339 4.01 -15.06 -17.88
C GLU A 339 3.29 -15.48 -16.61
N LEU A 340 2.91 -16.76 -16.48
CA LEU A 340 2.36 -17.34 -15.24
C LEU A 340 3.37 -17.24 -14.10
N GLU A 341 4.62 -17.64 -14.34
CA GLU A 341 5.69 -17.55 -13.33
C GLU A 341 5.92 -16.12 -12.86
N TYR A 342 5.98 -15.16 -13.79
CA TYR A 342 6.18 -13.76 -13.44
C TYR A 342 5.00 -13.20 -12.64
N ALA A 343 3.76 -13.48 -13.07
CA ALA A 343 2.56 -13.09 -12.33
C ALA A 343 2.58 -13.66 -10.91
N ALA A 344 2.94 -14.94 -10.77
CA ALA A 344 3.03 -15.60 -9.48
C ALA A 344 4.08 -14.97 -8.56
N LYS A 345 5.28 -14.66 -9.08
CA LYS A 345 6.34 -13.97 -8.33
C LYS A 345 5.91 -12.59 -7.84
N MET A 346 5.26 -11.80 -8.70
CA MET A 346 4.77 -10.47 -8.32
C MET A 346 3.71 -10.55 -7.21
N LEU A 347 2.81 -11.54 -7.28
CA LEU A 347 1.80 -11.77 -6.26
C LEU A 347 2.39 -12.29 -4.94
N ALA A 348 3.34 -13.23 -5.00
CA ALA A 348 4.09 -13.67 -3.82
C ALA A 348 4.81 -12.50 -3.14
N SER A 349 5.51 -11.65 -3.92
CA SER A 349 6.15 -10.44 -3.38
C SER A 349 5.13 -9.46 -2.77
N SER A 350 3.90 -9.40 -3.31
CA SER A 350 2.81 -8.57 -2.77
C SER A 350 2.27 -9.08 -1.44
N LEU A 351 2.35 -10.39 -1.20
CA LEU A 351 2.05 -11.01 0.09
C LEU A 351 3.22 -10.80 1.06
N THR A 352 4.44 -11.16 0.67
CA THR A 352 5.58 -11.28 1.58
C THR A 352 6.18 -9.95 2.02
N HIS A 353 5.97 -8.87 1.27
CA HIS A 353 6.47 -7.53 1.60
C HIS A 353 6.07 -7.12 3.02
N ASN A 354 7.04 -6.73 3.85
CA ASN A 354 6.86 -6.38 5.27
C ASN A 354 6.12 -7.47 6.11
N SER A 355 6.26 -8.74 5.73
CA SER A 355 5.55 -9.88 6.35
C SER A 355 4.02 -9.72 6.34
N SER A 356 3.47 -9.12 5.29
CA SER A 356 2.04 -8.83 5.12
C SER A 356 1.44 -7.86 6.15
N HIS A 357 2.25 -7.13 6.93
CA HIS A 357 1.76 -6.09 7.85
C HIS A 357 1.55 -4.76 7.14
N ASN A 358 0.95 -4.77 5.94
CA ASN A 358 0.61 -3.55 5.20
C ASN A 358 -0.91 -3.47 5.03
N CYS A 359 -1.49 -2.28 5.14
CA CYS A 359 -2.93 -2.04 4.85
C CYS A 359 -3.36 -2.39 3.41
N LEU A 360 -2.38 -2.65 2.54
CA LEU A 360 -2.51 -2.92 1.11
C LEU A 360 -2.01 -4.32 0.73
N ALA A 361 -1.66 -5.16 1.71
CA ALA A 361 -1.10 -6.48 1.45
C ALA A 361 -2.08 -7.33 0.62
N LEU A 362 -1.56 -8.26 -0.18
CA LEU A 362 -2.43 -9.22 -0.87
C LEU A 362 -3.18 -10.09 0.16
N GLU A 363 -4.51 -9.95 0.23
CA GLU A 363 -5.36 -10.72 1.14
C GLU A 363 -6.19 -11.77 0.37
N VAL A 364 -6.83 -11.34 -0.73
CA VAL A 364 -7.71 -12.17 -1.55
C VAL A 364 -7.26 -12.19 -3.01
N LEU A 365 -6.97 -13.39 -3.53
CA LEU A 365 -6.69 -13.62 -4.94
C LEU A 365 -7.99 -14.04 -5.66
N VAL A 366 -8.45 -13.26 -6.62
CA VAL A 366 -9.71 -13.54 -7.34
C VAL A 366 -9.38 -14.17 -8.69
N THR A 367 -9.85 -15.40 -8.93
CA THR A 367 -9.65 -16.10 -10.22
C THR A 367 -10.96 -16.61 -10.83
N CYS A 368 -10.92 -16.97 -12.11
CA CYS A 368 -12.06 -17.57 -12.80
C CYS A 368 -12.02 -19.09 -12.64
N LYS A 369 -13.02 -19.70 -12.00
CA LYS A 369 -13.08 -21.15 -11.76
C LYS A 369 -12.96 -21.98 -13.04
N SER A 370 -13.52 -21.50 -14.15
CA SER A 370 -13.48 -22.21 -15.43
C SER A 370 -12.21 -21.96 -16.26
N TRP A 371 -11.28 -21.11 -15.82
CA TRP A 371 -10.06 -20.77 -16.58
C TRP A 371 -9.17 -22.00 -16.79
N PRO A 372 -8.81 -22.39 -18.05
CA PRO A 372 -8.14 -23.66 -18.29
C PRO A 372 -6.73 -23.75 -17.68
N GLN A 373 -6.03 -22.63 -17.51
CA GLN A 373 -4.71 -22.58 -16.89
C GLN A 373 -4.77 -22.27 -15.38
N ARG A 374 -5.95 -22.27 -14.74
CA ARG A 374 -6.07 -21.92 -13.31
C ARG A 374 -5.17 -22.79 -12.43
N GLU A 375 -5.17 -24.11 -12.61
CA GLU A 375 -4.32 -24.99 -11.80
C GLU A 375 -2.81 -24.81 -12.10
N GLN A 376 -2.44 -24.52 -13.35
CA GLN A 376 -1.05 -24.18 -13.70
C GLN A 376 -0.59 -22.91 -12.99
N PHE A 377 -1.46 -21.90 -12.96
CA PHE A 377 -1.22 -20.66 -12.23
C PHE A 377 -1.12 -20.89 -10.71
N LEU A 378 -2.03 -21.67 -10.12
CA LEU A 378 -1.99 -21.97 -8.68
C LEU A 378 -0.72 -22.74 -8.29
N GLU A 379 -0.20 -23.60 -9.16
CA GLU A 379 1.09 -24.24 -8.90
C GLU A 379 2.27 -23.28 -9.04
N ALA A 380 2.24 -22.37 -10.02
CA ALA A 380 3.23 -21.29 -10.10
C ALA A 380 3.21 -20.40 -8.84
N MET A 381 2.03 -20.10 -8.29
CA MET A 381 1.87 -19.38 -7.01
C MET A 381 2.53 -20.13 -5.85
N ARG A 382 2.23 -21.43 -5.70
CA ARG A 382 2.84 -22.25 -4.64
C ARG A 382 4.35 -22.29 -4.77
N LYS A 383 4.87 -22.47 -5.98
CA LYS A 383 6.30 -22.41 -6.25
C LYS A 383 6.91 -21.06 -5.87
N ALA A 384 6.26 -19.95 -6.24
CA ALA A 384 6.75 -18.62 -5.90
C ALA A 384 6.81 -18.41 -4.37
N LEU A 385 5.82 -18.91 -3.62
CA LEU A 385 5.85 -18.87 -2.15
C LEU A 385 6.88 -19.81 -1.53
N ASP A 386 7.17 -20.95 -2.15
CA ASP A 386 8.26 -21.86 -1.72
C ASP A 386 9.63 -21.19 -1.91
N ASP A 387 9.81 -20.45 -3.00
CA ASP A 387 11.03 -19.69 -3.30
C ASP A 387 11.16 -18.42 -2.42
N ALA A 388 10.04 -17.93 -1.85
CA ALA A 388 9.99 -16.76 -0.99
C ALA A 388 10.58 -17.07 0.40
N PRO A 389 11.53 -16.26 0.91
CA PRO A 389 12.10 -16.52 2.22
C PRO A 389 11.04 -16.35 3.32
N PRO A 390 11.00 -17.22 4.35
CA PRO A 390 10.14 -17.00 5.50
C PRO A 390 10.54 -15.72 6.22
N ARG A 391 9.57 -15.00 6.77
CA ARG A 391 9.79 -13.76 7.51
C ARG A 391 9.18 -13.82 8.90
N THR A 392 9.62 -12.92 9.77
CA THR A 392 9.06 -12.82 11.10
C THR A 392 7.69 -12.14 11.05
N ALA A 393 6.69 -12.77 11.66
CA ALA A 393 5.42 -12.18 12.02
C ALA A 393 5.59 -11.24 13.25
N TRP A 394 6.23 -10.09 13.02
CA TRP A 394 6.72 -9.19 14.07
C TRP A 394 5.65 -8.29 14.72
N TYR A 395 4.46 -8.17 14.13
CA TYR A 395 3.39 -7.33 14.66
C TYR A 395 2.62 -8.03 15.79
N THR A 396 2.17 -7.27 16.78
CA THR A 396 1.41 -7.82 17.91
C THR A 396 0.12 -8.49 17.44
N GLY A 397 -0.13 -9.73 17.89
CA GLY A 397 -1.34 -10.50 17.55
C GLY A 397 -1.24 -11.35 16.28
N SER A 398 -0.16 -11.27 15.51
CA SER A 398 -0.05 -11.99 14.23
C SER A 398 -0.12 -13.52 14.37
N LYS A 399 0.42 -14.11 15.44
CA LYS A 399 0.33 -15.56 15.70
C LYS A 399 -1.11 -16.02 15.93
N GLU A 400 -1.91 -15.23 16.64
CA GLU A 400 -3.32 -15.54 16.89
C GLU A 400 -4.11 -15.48 15.58
N LYS A 401 -3.93 -14.42 14.79
CA LYS A 401 -4.55 -14.29 13.47
C LYS A 401 -4.20 -15.45 12.53
N TYR A 402 -2.93 -15.83 12.48
CA TYR A 402 -2.44 -16.95 11.68
C TYR A 402 -3.09 -18.30 12.07
N ASN A 403 -3.17 -18.56 13.38
CA ASN A 403 -3.82 -19.77 13.90
C ASN A 403 -5.33 -19.78 13.62
N ASN A 404 -5.99 -18.63 13.76
CA ASN A 404 -7.41 -18.48 13.45
C ASN A 404 -7.68 -18.71 11.96
N PHE A 405 -6.85 -18.17 11.07
CA PHE A 405 -6.92 -18.45 9.63
C PHE A 405 -6.79 -19.94 9.35
N THR A 406 -5.79 -20.60 9.94
CA THR A 406 -5.55 -22.03 9.79
C THR A 406 -6.80 -22.83 10.16
N LYS A 407 -7.28 -22.64 11.39
CA LYS A 407 -8.46 -23.34 11.91
C LYS A 407 -9.68 -23.12 11.02
N SER A 408 -9.93 -21.86 10.67
CA SER A 408 -11.06 -21.45 9.84
C SER A 408 -11.02 -22.08 8.44
N ALA A 409 -9.84 -22.11 7.81
CA ALA A 409 -9.63 -22.79 6.53
C ALA A 409 -9.86 -24.32 6.64
N LEU A 410 -9.38 -24.97 7.71
CA LEU A 410 -9.62 -26.40 7.91
C LEU A 410 -11.12 -26.70 8.07
N GLU A 411 -11.81 -25.90 8.88
CA GLU A 411 -13.23 -26.08 9.23
C GLU A 411 -14.19 -25.71 8.10
N HIS A 412 -13.86 -24.71 7.27
CA HIS A 412 -14.81 -24.13 6.32
C HIS A 412 -14.40 -24.24 4.86
N LEU A 413 -13.12 -24.43 4.55
CA LEU A 413 -12.67 -24.65 3.18
C LEU A 413 -12.47 -26.13 2.88
N THR A 414 -11.46 -26.75 3.49
CA THR A 414 -11.04 -28.12 3.14
C THR A 414 -12.07 -29.17 3.53
N SER A 415 -12.92 -28.90 4.52
CA SER A 415 -14.06 -29.77 4.84
C SER A 415 -15.20 -29.66 3.82
N SER A 416 -15.40 -28.49 3.22
CA SER A 416 -16.66 -28.15 2.55
C SER A 416 -16.55 -28.07 1.03
N VAL A 417 -15.38 -27.71 0.49
CA VAL A 417 -15.17 -27.49 -0.95
C VAL A 417 -14.25 -28.56 -1.54
N GLU A 418 -14.79 -29.33 -2.49
CA GLU A 418 -14.05 -30.35 -3.25
C GLU A 418 -12.87 -29.76 -4.01
N GLY A 419 -11.72 -30.44 -3.96
CA GLY A 419 -10.48 -30.00 -4.62
C GLY A 419 -9.78 -28.77 -4.00
N SER A 420 -10.33 -28.18 -2.94
CA SER A 420 -9.68 -27.09 -2.20
C SER A 420 -8.45 -27.58 -1.42
N LYS A 421 -7.53 -26.66 -1.16
CA LYS A 421 -6.25 -26.95 -0.49
C LYS A 421 -5.85 -25.85 0.47
N LEU A 422 -5.29 -26.23 1.61
CA LEU A 422 -4.51 -25.34 2.47
C LEU A 422 -3.04 -25.78 2.41
N THR A 423 -2.14 -24.86 2.08
CA THR A 423 -0.71 -25.15 1.93
C THR A 423 0.17 -24.19 2.73
N TRP A 424 1.31 -24.70 3.21
CA TRP A 424 2.34 -23.94 3.91
C TRP A 424 3.62 -23.87 3.07
N HIS A 425 4.24 -22.69 3.03
CA HIS A 425 5.39 -22.39 2.18
C HIS A 425 6.47 -21.58 2.91
N GLY A 426 7.71 -21.65 2.42
CA GLY A 426 8.87 -20.97 3.01
C GLY A 426 9.68 -21.91 3.91
N GLY A 427 10.88 -22.30 3.45
CA GLY A 427 11.74 -23.31 4.08
C GLY A 427 12.45 -24.19 3.03
N SER A 428 13.30 -25.13 3.42
CA SER A 428 13.87 -26.11 2.47
C SER A 428 12.75 -26.91 1.79
N ALA A 429 12.92 -27.25 0.51
CA ALA A 429 11.90 -27.90 -0.35
C ALA A 429 11.21 -29.15 0.27
N ASP A 430 11.84 -29.81 1.23
CA ASP A 430 11.33 -30.99 1.94
C ASP A 430 10.24 -30.68 3.00
N ARG A 431 9.80 -29.42 3.18
CA ARG A 431 8.87 -29.01 4.26
C ARG A 431 7.48 -28.52 3.81
N ARG A 432 7.12 -28.66 2.52
CA ARG A 432 5.80 -28.28 2.03
C ARG A 432 4.73 -29.23 2.58
N LEU A 433 3.90 -28.74 3.50
CA LEU A 433 2.72 -29.44 3.98
C LEU A 433 1.51 -29.02 3.16
N VAL A 434 0.72 -30.00 2.73
CA VAL A 434 -0.48 -29.79 1.93
C VAL A 434 -1.63 -30.54 2.58
N ILE A 435 -2.75 -29.86 2.80
CA ILE A 435 -3.96 -30.47 3.31
C ILE A 435 -5.04 -30.38 2.24
N LYS A 436 -5.66 -31.53 1.94
CA LYS A 436 -6.67 -31.70 0.88
C LYS A 436 -7.90 -32.41 1.43
N LYS A 437 -9.04 -32.21 0.75
CA LYS A 437 -10.28 -32.92 1.07
C LYS A 437 -10.28 -34.41 0.69
N ASP A 438 -9.59 -34.79 -0.40
CA ASP A 438 -9.87 -36.07 -1.09
C ASP A 438 -8.65 -36.98 -1.41
N MET A 439 -7.61 -37.09 -0.54
CA MET A 439 -6.63 -38.18 -0.67
C MET A 439 -6.13 -38.70 0.70
N SER A 440 -6.02 -40.03 0.82
CA SER A 440 -5.31 -40.71 1.91
C SER A 440 -3.88 -41.08 1.45
N ASP A 441 -2.91 -40.86 2.35
CA ASP A 441 -1.87 -41.85 2.73
C ASP A 441 -0.59 -41.19 3.30
N ASP A 442 -0.42 -39.86 3.20
CA ASP A 442 0.67 -39.10 3.86
C ASP A 442 0.19 -37.84 4.64
N ASP A 443 -1.13 -37.59 4.64
CA ASP A 443 -1.75 -36.35 5.13
C ASP A 443 -2.37 -36.51 6.54
N ILE A 444 -2.39 -35.42 7.29
CA ILE A 444 -2.92 -35.35 8.67
C ILE A 444 -4.44 -35.55 8.68
N ASP A 445 -4.95 -36.33 9.63
CA ASP A 445 -6.39 -36.59 9.78
C ASP A 445 -7.16 -35.29 10.03
N MET A 446 -7.98 -34.93 9.06
CA MET A 446 -8.81 -33.72 9.07
C MET A 446 -9.96 -33.76 10.06
N ASN A 447 -10.23 -34.92 10.67
CA ASN A 447 -11.23 -35.07 11.73
C ASN A 447 -10.62 -34.93 13.13
N ASP A 448 -9.29 -34.77 13.24
CA ASP A 448 -8.60 -34.55 14.50
C ASP A 448 -8.73 -33.08 14.93
N PRO A 449 -9.43 -32.76 16.03
CA PRO A 449 -9.59 -31.39 16.51
C PRO A 449 -8.27 -30.72 16.90
N ASP A 450 -7.22 -31.52 17.14
CA ASP A 450 -5.87 -31.05 17.49
C ASP A 450 -4.92 -31.03 16.27
N ALA A 451 -5.41 -31.32 15.06
CA ALA A 451 -4.58 -31.38 13.85
C ALA A 451 -3.75 -30.11 13.63
N ALA A 452 -4.37 -28.93 13.84
CA ALA A 452 -3.70 -27.65 13.74
C ALA A 452 -2.57 -27.48 14.77
N GLU A 453 -2.79 -27.93 16.01
CA GLU A 453 -1.78 -27.84 17.07
C GLU A 453 -0.63 -28.83 16.84
N LYS A 454 -0.94 -30.06 16.39
CA LYS A 454 0.06 -31.07 16.01
C LYS A 454 0.90 -30.64 14.80
N LEU A 455 0.28 -29.95 13.83
CA LEU A 455 0.96 -29.34 12.67
C LEU A 455 1.96 -28.27 13.10
N MET A 456 1.50 -27.34 13.94
CA MET A 456 2.34 -26.29 14.49
C MET A 456 3.48 -26.89 15.33
N GLY A 457 3.19 -27.94 16.11
CA GLY A 457 4.16 -28.73 16.85
C GLY A 457 5.27 -29.35 15.97
N LYS A 458 4.92 -29.92 14.81
CA LYS A 458 5.91 -30.47 13.85
C LYS A 458 6.83 -29.41 13.26
N TRP A 459 6.33 -28.20 13.03
CA TRP A 459 7.14 -27.07 12.57
C TRP A 459 8.02 -26.47 13.68
N THR A 460 7.59 -26.58 14.94
CA THR A 460 8.33 -26.05 16.10
C THR A 460 9.31 -27.06 16.71
N ALA A 461 9.24 -28.35 16.41
CA ALA A 461 10.04 -29.41 17.06
C ALA A 461 11.51 -29.49 16.59
N ASP A 462 11.88 -28.75 15.55
CA ASP A 462 13.23 -28.78 14.96
C ASP A 462 14.03 -27.53 15.42
N ASP A 463 14.18 -27.41 16.74
CA ASP A 463 14.78 -26.25 17.44
C ASP A 463 16.23 -25.95 17.01
N ASP A 464 16.95 -26.90 16.40
CA ASP A 464 18.38 -26.78 16.10
C ASP A 464 18.71 -26.21 14.71
N LEU A 465 17.76 -26.16 13.76
CA LEU A 465 17.98 -25.56 12.43
C LEU A 465 17.62 -24.07 12.39
N PHE A 466 16.85 -23.61 13.38
CA PHE A 466 16.23 -22.29 13.45
C PHE A 466 16.15 -21.77 14.90
N GLY A 467 17.22 -21.92 15.71
CA GLY A 467 17.21 -21.69 17.16
C GLY A 467 16.47 -20.44 17.66
N PRO A 468 16.05 -20.40 18.94
CA PRO A 468 14.69 -20.02 19.34
C PRO A 468 14.06 -18.95 18.43
N ILE A 469 13.33 -19.43 17.40
CA ILE A 469 12.47 -18.69 16.49
C ILE A 469 11.02 -18.91 16.93
N GLU A 470 10.51 -18.07 17.84
CA GLU A 470 9.08 -18.14 18.21
C GLU A 470 8.16 -17.40 17.21
N MET A 471 8.68 -16.79 16.14
CA MET A 471 7.90 -15.88 15.29
C MET A 471 8.18 -15.87 13.76
N GLN A 472 8.99 -16.76 13.17
CA GLN A 472 8.94 -16.92 11.70
C GLN A 472 7.80 -17.86 11.34
N LEU A 473 6.81 -17.34 10.61
CA LEU A 473 5.66 -18.12 10.18
C LEU A 473 5.81 -18.46 8.70
N PRO A 474 5.54 -19.71 8.30
CA PRO A 474 5.40 -20.06 6.89
C PRO A 474 4.31 -19.21 6.21
N TRP A 475 4.38 -19.06 4.90
CA TRP A 475 3.30 -18.47 4.12
C TRP A 475 2.17 -19.48 3.96
N GLN A 476 0.94 -19.10 4.30
CA GLN A 476 -0.25 -19.92 4.11
C GLN A 476 -1.02 -19.52 2.88
N PHE A 477 -1.39 -20.51 2.09
CA PHE A 477 -2.23 -20.32 0.92
C PHE A 477 -3.45 -21.25 0.96
N ALA A 478 -4.62 -20.67 1.21
CA ALA A 478 -5.91 -21.34 1.06
C ALA A 478 -6.40 -21.16 -0.39
N SER A 479 -6.54 -22.25 -1.15
CA SER A 479 -6.92 -22.20 -2.57
C SER A 479 -8.15 -23.05 -2.86
N GLY A 480 -8.95 -22.62 -3.83
CA GLY A 480 -10.20 -23.28 -4.21
C GLY A 480 -11.43 -22.80 -3.47
N ALA A 481 -11.37 -21.67 -2.74
CA ALA A 481 -12.53 -21.20 -2.00
C ALA A 481 -13.65 -20.71 -2.94
N THR A 482 -14.90 -21.01 -2.60
CA THR A 482 -16.04 -20.27 -3.15
C THR A 482 -16.27 -18.99 -2.35
N PRO A 483 -17.02 -18.01 -2.86
CA PRO A 483 -17.43 -16.84 -2.08
C PRO A 483 -18.06 -17.21 -0.72
N GLU A 484 -18.88 -18.26 -0.68
CA GLU A 484 -19.54 -18.71 0.54
C GLU A 484 -18.56 -19.30 1.55
N ALA A 485 -17.60 -20.12 1.10
CA ALA A 485 -16.57 -20.68 1.96
C ALA A 485 -15.67 -19.58 2.52
N ALA A 486 -15.24 -18.64 1.67
CA ALA A 486 -14.41 -17.51 2.09
C ALA A 486 -15.14 -16.60 3.10
N ARG A 487 -16.46 -16.39 2.94
CA ARG A 487 -17.25 -15.66 3.95
C ARG A 487 -17.29 -16.40 5.29
N LYS A 488 -17.54 -17.71 5.27
CA LYS A 488 -17.50 -18.52 6.51
C LYS A 488 -16.13 -18.51 7.16
N MET A 489 -15.07 -18.39 6.34
CA MET A 489 -13.72 -18.26 6.83
C MET A 489 -13.42 -16.89 7.48
N ASP A 490 -14.32 -15.92 7.35
CA ASP A 490 -14.19 -14.53 7.80
C ASP A 490 -13.12 -13.70 7.06
N VAL A 491 -12.58 -14.22 5.95
CA VAL A 491 -11.50 -13.56 5.17
C VAL A 491 -12.00 -12.52 4.17
N LEU A 492 -13.33 -12.36 4.04
CA LEU A 492 -13.93 -11.30 3.22
C LEU A 492 -14.17 -10.01 4.03
N ASP A 493 -14.35 -10.15 5.34
CA ASP A 493 -14.70 -9.05 6.24
C ASP A 493 -13.52 -8.63 7.14
N ASN A 494 -12.50 -9.50 7.31
CA ASN A 494 -11.36 -9.26 8.18
C ASN A 494 -10.01 -9.48 7.48
N GLU A 495 -9.07 -8.57 7.74
CA GLU A 495 -7.69 -8.65 7.26
C GLU A 495 -6.89 -9.70 8.04
N ASN A 496 -6.11 -10.53 7.33
CA ASN A 496 -5.23 -11.52 7.95
C ASN A 496 -4.09 -10.84 8.70
N TRP A 497 -3.55 -9.73 8.18
CA TRP A 497 -2.46 -8.97 8.80
C TRP A 497 -1.26 -9.85 9.24
N CYS A 498 -0.99 -10.89 8.45
CA CYS A 498 0.08 -11.86 8.60
C CYS A 498 0.22 -12.61 7.26
N GLY A 499 1.17 -13.54 7.17
CA GLY A 499 1.52 -14.26 5.95
C GLY A 499 0.49 -15.27 5.43
N CYS A 500 -0.80 -14.94 5.41
CA CYS A 500 -1.89 -15.79 4.94
C CYS A 500 -2.61 -15.12 3.77
N MET A 501 -3.01 -15.89 2.76
CA MET A 501 -3.92 -15.42 1.71
C MET A 501 -4.92 -16.49 1.27
N THR A 502 -6.05 -16.04 0.74
CA THR A 502 -7.09 -16.93 0.18
C THR A 502 -7.30 -16.66 -1.31
N GLU A 503 -7.29 -17.71 -2.14
CA GLU A 503 -7.83 -17.64 -3.49
C GLU A 503 -9.32 -17.99 -3.50
N VAL A 504 -10.10 -17.09 -4.11
CA VAL A 504 -11.53 -17.23 -4.35
C VAL A 504 -11.78 -17.46 -5.84
N ALA A 505 -12.29 -18.63 -6.18
CA ALA A 505 -12.58 -19.06 -7.54
C ALA A 505 -14.03 -18.71 -7.92
N LEU A 506 -14.21 -17.67 -8.74
CA LEU A 506 -15.54 -17.25 -9.17
C LEU A 506 -16.09 -18.17 -10.27
N ASP A 507 -17.23 -18.79 -9.99
CA ASP A 507 -18.01 -19.60 -10.94
C ASP A 507 -18.95 -18.71 -11.78
N CYS A 508 -18.35 -17.77 -12.54
CA CYS A 508 -19.08 -16.71 -13.21
C CYS A 508 -19.44 -17.01 -14.68
N CYS A 509 -18.80 -18.01 -15.29
CA CYS A 509 -19.09 -18.38 -16.68
C CYS A 509 -18.51 -19.75 -17.07
N SER A 510 -19.18 -20.42 -18.02
CA SER A 510 -18.74 -21.64 -18.70
C SER A 510 -18.29 -21.39 -20.14
N GLU A 511 -18.02 -20.13 -20.50
CA GLU A 511 -17.67 -19.71 -21.86
C GLU A 511 -16.35 -20.33 -22.31
N LYS A 512 -16.37 -21.05 -23.45
CA LYS A 512 -15.14 -21.58 -24.06
C LYS A 512 -14.32 -20.47 -24.72
N ASP A 513 -14.98 -19.48 -25.32
CA ASP A 513 -14.32 -18.31 -25.92
C ASP A 513 -13.63 -17.45 -24.85
N ARG A 514 -12.31 -17.32 -24.96
CA ARG A 514 -11.49 -16.59 -23.98
C ARG A 514 -11.83 -15.10 -23.86
N VAL A 515 -12.29 -14.44 -24.92
CA VAL A 515 -12.68 -13.01 -24.88
C VAL A 515 -13.97 -12.85 -24.10
N LYS A 516 -14.99 -13.67 -24.38
CA LYS A 516 -16.26 -13.66 -23.63
C LYS A 516 -16.06 -14.05 -22.18
N ARG A 517 -15.20 -15.04 -21.92
CA ARG A 517 -14.83 -15.46 -20.56
C ARG A 517 -14.16 -14.33 -19.79
N CYS A 518 -13.16 -13.67 -20.38
CA CYS A 518 -12.51 -12.49 -19.81
C CYS A 518 -13.55 -11.42 -19.45
N ALA A 519 -14.45 -11.08 -20.39
CA ALA A 519 -15.48 -10.06 -20.16
C ALA A 519 -16.42 -10.40 -18.99
N LYS A 520 -17.00 -11.61 -18.99
CA LYS A 520 -17.89 -12.06 -17.91
C LYS A 520 -17.17 -12.15 -16.56
N PHE A 521 -15.91 -12.59 -16.57
CA PHE A 521 -15.12 -12.70 -15.35
C PHE A 521 -14.81 -11.33 -14.73
N VAL A 522 -14.25 -10.38 -15.49
CA VAL A 522 -13.87 -9.08 -14.90
C VAL A 522 -15.08 -8.28 -14.41
N GLU A 523 -16.24 -8.48 -15.02
CA GLU A 523 -17.52 -7.95 -14.56
C GLU A 523 -17.96 -8.58 -13.22
N ALA A 524 -17.90 -9.91 -13.11
CA ALA A 524 -18.20 -10.62 -11.87
C ALA A 524 -17.19 -10.33 -10.75
N ALA A 525 -15.90 -10.22 -11.09
CA ALA A 525 -14.84 -9.86 -10.16
C ALA A 525 -15.02 -8.45 -9.61
N ALA A 526 -15.37 -7.48 -10.46
CA ALA A 526 -15.67 -6.12 -10.00
C ALA A 526 -16.85 -6.08 -9.03
N ARG A 527 -17.94 -6.83 -9.30
CA ARG A 527 -19.07 -6.97 -8.36
C ARG A 527 -18.65 -7.61 -7.05
N PHE A 528 -17.97 -8.76 -7.11
CA PHE A 528 -17.49 -9.47 -5.93
C PHE A 528 -16.61 -8.57 -5.05
N CYS A 529 -15.63 -7.89 -5.64
CA CYS A 529 -14.74 -7.00 -4.88
C CYS A 529 -15.53 -5.84 -4.24
N ASN A 530 -16.43 -5.21 -5.00
CA ASN A 530 -17.18 -4.06 -4.53
C ASN A 530 -18.23 -4.36 -3.46
N ASP A 531 -18.87 -5.52 -3.57
CA ASP A 531 -20.12 -5.80 -2.84
C ASP A 531 -19.91 -6.86 -1.74
N GLU A 532 -18.83 -7.66 -1.82
CA GLU A 532 -18.55 -8.75 -0.87
C GLU A 532 -17.31 -8.56 0.00
N LEU A 533 -16.35 -7.71 -0.42
CA LEU A 533 -15.13 -7.46 0.35
C LEU A 533 -15.26 -6.21 1.21
N TRP A 534 -14.74 -6.30 2.44
CA TRP A 534 -14.63 -5.17 3.32
C TRP A 534 -13.44 -4.26 2.93
N GLY A 535 -13.73 -2.96 2.85
CA GLY A 535 -12.74 -1.94 2.55
C GLY A 535 -12.69 -1.54 1.07
N THR A 536 -12.15 -0.36 0.82
CA THR A 536 -12.07 0.28 -0.50
C THR A 536 -10.74 1.00 -0.72
N LEU A 537 -9.69 0.64 0.03
CA LEU A 537 -8.38 1.29 -0.04
C LEU A 537 -7.71 1.05 -1.40
N SER A 538 -7.44 -0.21 -1.71
CA SER A 538 -6.67 -0.58 -2.89
C SER A 538 -7.13 -1.89 -3.52
N CYS A 539 -6.90 -2.03 -4.82
CA CYS A 539 -7.14 -3.24 -5.60
C CYS A 539 -6.08 -3.34 -6.70
N ALA A 540 -5.73 -4.56 -7.11
CA ALA A 540 -4.83 -4.78 -8.23
C ALA A 540 -5.38 -5.77 -9.27
N LEU A 541 -4.94 -5.62 -10.52
CA LEU A 541 -5.25 -6.52 -11.62
C LEU A 541 -3.96 -7.03 -12.28
N VAL A 542 -3.90 -8.35 -12.50
CA VAL A 542 -2.90 -8.98 -13.36
C VAL A 542 -3.51 -9.14 -14.75
N VAL A 543 -3.03 -8.36 -15.71
CA VAL A 543 -3.55 -8.26 -17.07
C VAL A 543 -2.47 -8.69 -18.05
N PRO A 544 -2.56 -9.90 -18.63
CA PRO A 544 -1.49 -10.46 -19.45
C PRO A 544 -1.37 -9.71 -20.79
N PRO A 545 -0.20 -9.78 -21.45
CA PRO A 545 0.02 -9.15 -22.75
C PRO A 545 -1.02 -9.54 -23.81
N GLY A 546 -1.49 -10.79 -23.79
CA GLY A 546 -2.54 -11.27 -24.69
C GLY A 546 -3.86 -10.51 -24.56
N VAL A 547 -4.28 -10.15 -23.34
CA VAL A 547 -5.46 -9.30 -23.10
C VAL A 547 -5.22 -7.87 -23.56
N GLN A 548 -4.03 -7.31 -23.28
CA GLN A 548 -3.66 -5.94 -23.68
C GLN A 548 -3.68 -5.76 -25.21
N ARG A 549 -3.24 -6.77 -25.96
CA ARG A 549 -3.24 -6.78 -27.43
C ARG A 549 -4.64 -6.97 -28.03
N ASN A 550 -5.57 -7.59 -27.32
CA ASN A 550 -6.94 -7.80 -27.81
C ASN A 550 -7.85 -6.63 -27.43
N SER A 551 -8.35 -5.90 -28.43
CA SER A 551 -9.15 -4.67 -28.20
C SER A 551 -10.43 -4.90 -27.39
N LYS A 552 -11.13 -6.02 -27.59
CA LYS A 552 -12.38 -6.33 -26.87
C LYS A 552 -12.11 -6.72 -25.42
N ALA A 553 -11.13 -7.61 -25.20
CA ALA A 553 -10.76 -8.01 -23.84
C ALA A 553 -10.20 -6.81 -23.04
N ARG A 554 -9.33 -6.00 -23.65
CA ARG A 554 -8.84 -4.75 -23.06
C ARG A 554 -9.97 -3.80 -22.71
N ALA A 555 -10.97 -3.63 -23.57
CA ALA A 555 -12.12 -2.78 -23.27
C ALA A 555 -12.90 -3.28 -22.04
N SER A 556 -13.10 -4.60 -21.90
CA SER A 556 -13.75 -5.17 -20.70
C SER A 556 -12.94 -4.92 -19.41
N VAL A 557 -11.61 -4.97 -19.48
CA VAL A 557 -10.74 -4.62 -18.35
C VAL A 557 -10.87 -3.14 -17.99
N GLU A 558 -10.91 -2.24 -18.97
CA GLU A 558 -11.11 -0.80 -18.72
C GLU A 558 -12.49 -0.53 -18.10
N THR A 559 -13.54 -1.26 -18.50
CA THR A 559 -14.84 -1.22 -17.82
C THR A 559 -14.73 -1.67 -16.36
N CYS A 560 -14.05 -2.79 -16.10
CA CYS A 560 -13.80 -3.29 -14.74
C CYS A 560 -13.10 -2.23 -13.86
N VAL A 561 -12.03 -1.60 -14.35
CA VAL A 561 -11.31 -0.54 -13.63
C VAL A 561 -12.21 0.67 -13.33
N ALA A 562 -13.11 1.00 -14.25
CA ALA A 562 -14.09 2.05 -14.00
C ALA A 562 -15.09 1.68 -12.90
N THR A 563 -15.58 0.44 -12.92
CA THR A 563 -16.56 -0.09 -11.96
C THR A 563 -16.00 -0.28 -10.55
N LEU A 564 -14.72 -0.64 -10.40
CA LEU A 564 -14.10 -0.92 -9.09
C LEU A 564 -14.13 0.29 -8.15
N ARG A 565 -14.78 0.18 -7.00
CA ARG A 565 -14.90 1.23 -5.98
C ARG A 565 -13.71 1.15 -5.01
N TYR A 566 -12.49 1.30 -5.53
CA TYR A 566 -11.26 1.36 -4.74
C TYR A 566 -10.55 2.69 -4.98
N GLY A 567 -9.96 3.26 -3.92
CA GLY A 567 -9.29 4.55 -3.98
C GLY A 567 -7.98 4.49 -4.77
N THR A 568 -7.31 3.34 -4.81
CA THR A 568 -6.19 3.08 -5.72
C THR A 568 -6.37 1.75 -6.46
N VAL A 569 -6.34 1.79 -7.80
CA VAL A 569 -6.38 0.59 -8.66
C VAL A 569 -5.06 0.44 -9.41
N CYS A 570 -4.33 -0.64 -9.15
CA CYS A 570 -3.06 -0.95 -9.79
C CYS A 570 -3.22 -2.01 -10.89
N ILE A 571 -2.49 -1.88 -11.99
CA ILE A 571 -2.47 -2.88 -13.07
C ILE A 571 -1.03 -3.32 -13.33
N ASN A 572 -0.79 -4.63 -13.24
CA ASN A 572 0.51 -5.29 -13.41
C ASN A 572 1.61 -4.80 -12.47
N CYS A 573 1.25 -4.25 -11.31
CA CYS A 573 2.17 -3.92 -10.24
C CYS A 573 1.49 -4.10 -8.88
N PRO A 574 2.26 -4.35 -7.82
CA PRO A 574 1.73 -4.39 -6.46
C PRO A 574 1.09 -3.06 -6.03
N THR A 575 0.10 -3.12 -5.16
CA THR A 575 -0.61 -1.95 -4.59
C THR A 575 0.33 -1.00 -3.83
N PHE A 576 1.41 -1.50 -3.22
CA PHE A 576 2.43 -0.65 -2.59
C PHE A 576 3.22 0.21 -3.58
N VAL A 577 3.31 -0.19 -4.85
CA VAL A 577 3.84 0.69 -5.90
C VAL A 577 2.88 1.85 -6.13
N GLY A 578 1.56 1.59 -6.09
CA GLY A 578 0.53 2.62 -6.09
C GLY A 578 0.69 3.64 -4.97
N PHE A 579 0.94 3.18 -3.74
CA PHE A 579 1.28 4.05 -2.61
C PHE A 579 2.56 4.88 -2.89
N GLY A 580 3.60 4.26 -3.44
CA GLY A 580 4.88 4.92 -3.72
C GLY A 580 4.84 6.05 -4.77
N ILE A 581 3.79 6.13 -5.61
CA ILE A 581 3.63 7.21 -6.59
C ILE A 581 2.81 8.35 -5.99
N THR A 582 3.48 9.27 -5.28
CA THR A 582 2.86 10.32 -4.45
C THR A 582 2.10 11.42 -5.21
N LYS A 583 2.19 11.44 -6.54
CA LYS A 583 1.30 12.26 -7.39
C LYS A 583 -0.13 11.74 -7.44
N LEU A 584 -0.32 10.45 -7.17
CA LEU A 584 -1.63 9.83 -7.01
C LEU A 584 -2.17 10.16 -5.60
N THR A 585 -3.49 10.09 -5.41
CA THR A 585 -4.09 10.03 -4.07
C THR A 585 -3.93 8.63 -3.47
N TRP A 586 -3.81 8.54 -2.16
CA TRP A 586 -3.89 7.26 -1.42
C TRP A 586 -4.95 7.34 -0.32
N GLY A 587 -5.77 6.31 -0.15
CA GLY A 587 -6.88 6.24 0.82
C GLY A 587 -8.15 5.68 0.18
N ALA A 588 -9.28 5.72 0.89
CA ALA A 588 -10.49 5.00 0.49
C ALA A 588 -11.18 5.57 -0.78
N PHE A 589 -11.93 4.74 -1.51
CA PHE A 589 -12.65 5.22 -2.71
C PHE A 589 -13.58 6.38 -2.39
N ALA A 590 -13.52 7.45 -3.19
CA ALA A 590 -14.41 8.60 -3.01
C ALA A 590 -14.42 9.13 -1.56
N ALA A 591 -13.27 9.08 -0.88
CA ALA A 591 -13.06 9.64 0.44
C ALA A 591 -12.50 11.08 0.33
N GLY A 592 -12.45 11.85 1.40
CA GLY A 592 -11.91 13.22 1.34
C GLY A 592 -12.89 14.25 0.75
N GLN A 593 -12.43 15.09 -0.19
CA GLN A 593 -13.16 16.27 -0.68
C GLN A 593 -14.47 15.98 -1.43
N TRP A 594 -14.63 14.76 -1.94
CA TRP A 594 -15.86 14.33 -2.58
C TRP A 594 -16.38 13.06 -1.93
N ARG A 595 -17.66 13.06 -1.56
CA ARG A 595 -18.46 11.87 -1.26
C ARG A 595 -19.71 11.94 -2.11
N LYS A 596 -20.09 10.84 -2.78
CA LYS A 596 -21.36 10.79 -3.54
C LYS A 596 -22.52 11.15 -2.62
N ARG A 597 -23.36 12.10 -3.02
CA ARG A 597 -24.51 12.54 -2.21
C ARG A 597 -25.41 11.34 -1.91
N GLY A 598 -25.66 11.09 -0.62
CA GLY A 598 -26.46 9.95 -0.16
C GLY A 598 -25.67 8.64 -0.02
N SER A 599 -24.38 8.60 -0.35
CA SER A 599 -23.51 7.48 0.03
C SER A 599 -23.32 7.46 1.53
N ASP A 600 -23.30 6.24 2.07
CA ASP A 600 -22.94 5.98 3.46
C ASP A 600 -21.52 5.36 3.57
N GLU A 601 -20.90 4.96 2.46
CA GLU A 601 -19.56 4.39 2.42
C GLU A 601 -18.49 5.43 2.79
N ASN A 602 -17.47 5.02 3.56
CA ASN A 602 -16.30 5.85 3.89
C ASN A 602 -16.67 7.16 4.62
N THR A 603 -17.66 7.06 5.52
CA THR A 603 -18.15 8.16 6.34
C THR A 603 -17.69 8.03 7.78
N ASP A 604 -17.90 9.07 8.59
CA ASP A 604 -17.42 9.08 9.98
C ASP A 604 -18.08 7.98 10.85
N TYR A 605 -19.23 7.45 10.42
CA TYR A 605 -20.02 6.40 11.07
C TYR A 605 -20.03 5.06 10.31
N ASP A 606 -19.46 4.99 9.11
CA ASP A 606 -19.13 3.76 8.36
C ASP A 606 -17.74 3.95 7.73
N ILE A 607 -16.73 3.89 8.60
CA ILE A 607 -15.39 4.40 8.29
C ILE A 607 -14.63 3.50 7.33
N ARG A 608 -14.87 2.17 7.33
CA ARG A 608 -14.21 1.18 6.46
C ARG A 608 -12.69 1.42 6.32
N SER A 609 -12.22 1.71 5.10
CA SER A 609 -10.81 2.01 4.77
C SER A 609 -10.40 3.46 5.04
N GLY A 610 -11.29 4.26 5.61
CA GLY A 610 -11.06 5.67 5.91
C GLY A 610 -12.04 6.61 5.25
N ASN A 611 -11.94 7.89 5.61
CA ASN A 611 -12.78 8.97 5.09
C ASN A 611 -11.98 10.14 4.51
N CYS A 612 -10.67 9.95 4.30
CA CYS A 612 -9.75 10.91 3.71
C CYS A 612 -8.81 10.28 2.67
N TRP A 613 -7.94 11.12 2.10
CA TRP A 613 -6.77 10.71 1.33
C TRP A 613 -5.51 11.35 1.89
N SER A 614 -4.37 10.76 1.59
CA SER A 614 -3.04 11.37 1.66
C SER A 614 -2.45 11.49 0.24
N HIS A 615 -1.18 11.91 0.13
CA HIS A 615 -0.50 12.19 -1.14
C HIS A 615 -1.15 13.33 -1.96
N ASN A 616 -1.38 13.12 -3.26
CA ASN A 616 -1.81 14.14 -4.21
C ASN A 616 -0.88 15.35 -4.21
N THR A 617 0.42 15.10 -4.45
CA THR A 617 1.46 16.15 -4.41
C THR A 617 1.24 17.27 -5.43
N MET A 618 0.37 17.04 -6.42
CA MET A 618 -0.07 18.02 -7.40
C MET A 618 -1.30 18.85 -6.97
N MET A 619 -1.91 18.53 -5.83
CA MET A 619 -3.07 19.23 -5.25
C MET A 619 -4.25 19.34 -6.23
N ILE A 620 -4.58 18.22 -6.89
CA ILE A 620 -5.72 18.14 -7.82
C ILE A 620 -6.98 17.84 -7.01
N ASP A 621 -7.98 18.72 -7.10
CA ASP A 621 -9.27 18.56 -6.42
C ASP A 621 -10.21 17.58 -7.15
N ASP A 622 -11.31 17.22 -6.48
CA ASP A 622 -12.41 16.39 -7.02
C ASP A 622 -11.95 15.05 -7.59
N VAL A 623 -10.88 14.47 -7.04
CA VAL A 623 -10.47 13.10 -7.34
C VAL A 623 -11.57 12.15 -6.87
N GLN A 624 -11.69 10.99 -7.52
CA GLN A 624 -12.55 9.89 -7.13
C GLN A 624 -11.68 8.67 -6.74
N LYS A 625 -10.68 8.39 -7.56
CA LYS A 625 -9.69 7.33 -7.36
C LYS A 625 -8.40 7.61 -8.13
N SER A 626 -7.35 6.91 -7.76
CA SER A 626 -6.10 6.79 -8.47
C SER A 626 -6.03 5.49 -9.27
N VAL A 627 -5.40 5.56 -10.43
CA VAL A 627 -5.24 4.43 -11.33
C VAL A 627 -3.81 4.37 -11.84
N LEU A 628 -3.08 3.31 -11.49
CA LEU A 628 -1.69 3.10 -11.91
C LEU A 628 -1.60 1.91 -12.87
N ARG A 629 -0.93 2.10 -14.00
CA ARG A 629 -0.67 1.06 -15.00
C ARG A 629 0.82 0.85 -15.14
N ALA A 630 1.25 -0.39 -15.06
CA ALA A 630 2.60 -0.83 -15.38
C ALA A 630 2.61 -1.77 -16.59
N PRO A 631 3.74 -1.87 -17.32
CA PRO A 631 3.97 -2.98 -18.25
C PRO A 631 3.84 -4.32 -17.52
N PHE A 632 3.47 -5.38 -18.23
CA PHE A 632 3.36 -6.70 -17.61
C PHE A 632 4.71 -7.17 -17.02
N ARG A 633 5.83 -6.84 -17.66
CA ARG A 633 7.19 -7.02 -17.12
C ARG A 633 7.98 -5.72 -17.24
N ILE A 634 8.82 -5.44 -16.26
CA ILE A 634 9.69 -4.27 -16.24
C ILE A 634 11.17 -4.69 -16.28
N HIS A 635 11.98 -3.86 -16.94
CA HIS A 635 13.42 -3.99 -17.04
C HIS A 635 14.09 -2.65 -16.70
N PRO A 636 15.17 -2.61 -15.87
CA PRO A 636 15.81 -3.73 -15.14
C PRO A 636 14.89 -4.45 -14.14
N HIS A 637 15.40 -5.48 -13.47
CA HIS A 637 14.64 -6.30 -12.52
C HIS A 637 13.86 -5.42 -11.53
N ALA A 638 12.58 -5.72 -11.34
CA ALA A 638 11.68 -4.81 -10.65
C ALA A 638 12.06 -4.65 -9.16
N ILE A 639 11.99 -3.41 -8.65
CA ILE A 639 12.34 -3.07 -7.25
C ILE A 639 11.36 -3.64 -6.21
N TRP A 640 10.23 -4.18 -6.67
CA TRP A 640 9.19 -4.77 -5.83
C TRP A 640 9.21 -6.29 -5.80
N LEU A 641 10.10 -6.93 -6.56
CA LEU A 641 10.24 -8.38 -6.54
C LEU A 641 11.18 -8.76 -5.40
N GLU A 642 10.74 -9.69 -4.56
CA GLU A 642 11.49 -10.14 -3.39
C GLU A 642 12.82 -10.83 -3.75
N ASP A 643 12.95 -11.32 -4.99
CA ASP A 643 14.18 -11.93 -5.50
C ASP A 643 15.18 -10.88 -6.06
N ASN A 644 14.91 -9.58 -5.89
CA ASN A 644 15.87 -8.52 -6.21
C ASN A 644 17.05 -8.51 -5.22
N ARG A 645 18.14 -9.16 -5.61
CA ARG A 645 19.34 -9.34 -4.79
C ARG A 645 20.12 -8.05 -4.52
N ASN A 646 19.93 -7.01 -5.34
CA ASN A 646 20.65 -5.75 -5.18
C ASN A 646 19.72 -4.60 -4.76
N LEU A 647 18.54 -4.92 -4.21
CA LEU A 647 17.54 -3.95 -3.83
C LEU A 647 18.09 -2.95 -2.82
N GLU A 648 18.88 -3.42 -1.85
CA GLU A 648 19.45 -2.58 -0.79
C GLU A 648 20.39 -1.49 -1.32
N ASN A 649 21.26 -1.82 -2.28
CA ASN A 649 22.11 -0.81 -2.91
C ASN A 649 21.31 0.07 -3.89
N THR A 650 20.33 -0.51 -4.57
CA THR A 650 19.48 0.20 -5.53
C THR A 650 18.61 1.24 -4.83
N SER A 651 18.02 0.91 -3.69
CA SER A 651 17.16 1.80 -2.91
C SER A 651 17.93 2.96 -2.28
N GLN A 652 19.17 2.74 -1.82
CA GLN A 652 20.05 3.82 -1.33
C GLN A 652 20.36 4.86 -2.42
N GLU A 653 20.63 4.42 -3.65
CA GLU A 653 20.83 5.35 -4.77
C GLU A 653 19.51 5.97 -5.23
N LEU A 654 18.40 5.23 -5.16
CA LEU A 654 17.08 5.75 -5.45
C LEU A 654 16.68 6.87 -4.47
N VAL A 655 17.00 6.77 -3.17
CA VAL A 655 16.80 7.85 -2.19
C VAL A 655 17.42 9.17 -2.69
N LYS A 656 18.69 9.13 -3.12
CA LYS A 656 19.40 10.31 -3.66
C LYS A 656 18.76 10.82 -4.95
N HIS A 657 18.25 9.92 -5.78
CA HIS A 657 17.52 10.31 -6.99
C HIS A 657 16.19 10.99 -6.64
N MET A 658 15.46 10.46 -5.66
CA MET A 658 14.19 11.01 -5.21
C MET A 658 14.33 12.36 -4.50
N GLY A 659 15.47 12.70 -3.88
CA GLY A 659 15.67 14.06 -3.36
C GLY A 659 16.23 15.05 -4.38
N ARG A 660 17.21 14.65 -5.20
CA ARG A 660 17.96 15.58 -6.08
C ARG A 660 17.46 15.69 -7.52
N ASN A 661 16.77 14.67 -8.03
CA ASN A 661 16.27 14.62 -9.40
C ASN A 661 17.30 15.01 -10.48
N SER A 662 18.42 14.26 -10.57
CA SER A 662 19.55 14.59 -11.44
C SER A 662 19.97 13.43 -12.35
N ILE A 663 20.64 13.74 -13.47
CA ILE A 663 21.20 12.72 -14.39
C ILE A 663 22.24 11.84 -13.67
N GLY A 664 23.08 12.44 -12.83
CA GLY A 664 24.12 11.73 -12.09
C GLY A 664 23.54 10.71 -11.11
N SER A 665 22.53 11.12 -10.32
CA SER A 665 21.84 10.20 -9.41
C SER A 665 21.06 9.13 -10.17
N PHE A 666 20.42 9.47 -11.30
CA PHE A 666 19.75 8.47 -12.17
C PHE A 666 20.73 7.40 -12.66
N TYR A 667 21.88 7.81 -13.19
CA TYR A 667 22.89 6.86 -13.69
C TYR A 667 23.39 5.93 -12.57
N SER A 668 23.61 6.47 -11.37
CA SER A 668 23.99 5.68 -10.20
C SER A 668 22.92 4.64 -9.85
N THR A 669 21.65 5.04 -9.79
CA THR A 669 20.52 4.13 -9.55
C THR A 669 20.43 3.06 -10.63
N LEU A 670 20.54 3.42 -11.91
CA LEU A 670 20.47 2.48 -13.03
C LEU A 670 21.60 1.44 -12.98
N VAL A 671 22.84 1.87 -12.70
CA VAL A 671 23.99 0.96 -12.58
C VAL A 671 23.79 -0.04 -11.44
N ARG A 672 23.15 0.35 -10.34
CA ARG A 672 22.79 -0.58 -9.26
C ARG A 672 21.63 -1.49 -9.67
N ALA A 673 20.58 -0.97 -10.27
CA ALA A 673 19.43 -1.75 -10.73
C ALA A 673 19.80 -2.81 -11.80
N LEU A 674 20.84 -2.58 -12.59
CA LEU A 674 21.34 -3.55 -13.58
C LEU A 674 22.09 -4.75 -12.94
N LYS A 675 22.41 -4.70 -11.65
CA LYS A 675 23.16 -5.74 -10.92
C LYS A 675 22.28 -6.69 -10.09
N GLY A 676 20.97 -6.48 -10.06
CA GLY A 676 20.05 -7.31 -9.28
C GLY A 676 18.63 -7.08 -9.71
#